data_AF-A0A1Y3EUX8-F1
#
_entry.id   AF-A0A1Y3EUX8-F1
#
_cell.length_a   1.000
_cell.length_b   1.000
_cell.length_c   1.000
_cell.angle_alpha   90.00
_cell.angle_beta   90.00
_cell.angle_gamma   90.00
#
_symmetry.space_group_name_H-M   'P 1'
#
loop_
_entity.id
_entity.type
_entity.pdbx_description
1 polymer ?
#
loop_
_entity_poly.entity_id
_entity_poly.type
_entity_poly.pdbx_seq_one_letter_code
_entity_poly.pdbx_strand_id
1 'polypeptide(L)'
;MKNKITVAQFGTHDKGRHHRGSRDLNPLCSRDCININSGSRFSSKTTLEDIPWLTAKHLSSSLDTTSKWKELVEHIPLSNMTSSDVIRNLEKSKSPTEALLHFLGRRQTTVAELLGYCHEAHLVEPQLILHRKFQPVIIVEQLHLIVENSSASNGILACAATGFPYPKYHWYCNGRRIDTEESNNTLVIDRKSLSQGACYYCIISNEVNRSDKWGEFYFKNGKQYKSALQTISIHVDSTGFKLEEKDDEQEAVETNSRNSSVYSKDENVSDISDLKSKDVVPIGNVNVALESKLYAVDKVALIICNSKYENIPALLTPFQDGSTLAECLIQLGFKTVTLADLTLAEMHFMIREYCQLLGSGVYAVLYFVGHGFEVGGQCYLLPTDVKNHMESFNECLCTEEILTMMQEMDPAVSVIFLDICRRQENFEIPEKDFKRYTPRVKRNCIIGYATSFGEGAYEIVGESNGVFMKYLKKYVKLEKPIAEILTLVMQDLEMDDRARKFQFPEIRTNLSKSRSLADPLIYTGHTETFDLRTCRWQQIHQLPEPLQVAFETFDVSITIWFDFYAFFSNLVLVYSSVFSPCSSNPDYNEKYSTNLIFPEPISSVVELGRRKRLALKTQLNHLQKLKEPLVIDVQLICNSTGEMVSRKTVTAGDILISTLRTVRDEI
;
A
#
# COMPACT_ATOMS: atom_id res chain seq x y z
N MET A 1 -45.55 37.24 14.74
CA MET A 1 -44.60 38.16 15.39
C MET A 1 -43.22 37.53 15.36
N LYS A 2 -42.23 38.32 14.97
CA LYS A 2 -40.85 37.96 14.59
C LYS A 2 -40.04 37.41 15.77
N ASN A 3 -39.31 36.31 15.59
CA ASN A 3 -38.10 35.96 16.36
C ASN A 3 -37.07 35.40 15.36
N LYS A 4 -36.29 36.27 14.68
CA LYS A 4 -34.91 36.64 15.02
C LYS A 4 -34.04 35.42 15.41
N ILE A 5 -33.34 34.88 14.42
CA ILE A 5 -32.13 34.08 14.59
C ILE A 5 -30.96 35.00 14.27
N THR A 6 -30.14 35.34 15.27
CA THR A 6 -28.84 36.00 15.07
C THR A 6 -27.93 35.71 16.28
N VAL A 7 -26.76 35.13 15.98
CA VAL A 7 -25.41 35.27 16.57
C VAL A 7 -25.27 35.27 18.11
N ALA A 8 -24.58 34.27 18.66
CA ALA A 8 -23.30 34.40 19.41
C ALA A 8 -23.04 33.25 20.41
N GLN A 9 -21.77 32.86 20.45
CA GLN A 9 -20.98 32.41 21.61
C GLN A 9 -20.95 30.94 22.03
N PHE A 10 -19.70 30.45 21.98
CA PHE A 10 -19.15 29.23 22.56
C PHE A 10 -19.45 29.08 24.05
N GLY A 11 -19.80 27.85 24.44
CA GLY A 11 -19.81 27.40 25.83
C GLY A 11 -19.34 25.96 25.90
N THR A 12 -18.05 25.76 26.17
CA THR A 12 -17.44 24.47 26.49
C THR A 12 -17.86 24.02 27.89
N HIS A 13 -18.29 22.78 28.04
CA HIS A 13 -18.17 22.07 29.32
C HIS A 13 -17.50 20.70 29.13
N ASP A 14 -16.28 20.65 29.65
CA ASP A 14 -15.40 19.51 29.78
C ASP A 14 -15.69 18.78 31.09
N LYS A 15 -15.85 17.45 31.04
CA LYS A 15 -15.57 16.53 32.15
C LYS A 15 -15.04 15.23 31.55
N GLY A 16 -13.72 15.07 31.65
CA GLY A 16 -12.99 13.99 31.04
C GLY A 16 -13.10 12.63 31.72
N ARG A 17 -12.52 11.64 31.04
CA ARG A 17 -11.73 10.58 31.65
C ARG A 17 -10.69 10.07 30.65
N HIS A 18 -9.46 10.07 31.10
CA HIS A 18 -8.27 9.60 30.40
C HIS A 18 -8.37 8.14 29.99
N HIS A 19 -8.04 7.83 28.73
CA HIS A 19 -7.25 6.66 28.40
C HIS A 19 -6.27 6.96 27.25
N ARG A 20 -5.03 6.52 27.47
CA ARG A 20 -3.90 6.57 26.55
C ARG A 20 -4.10 5.55 25.41
N GLY A 21 -3.65 5.91 24.22
CA GLY A 21 -3.30 4.94 23.17
C GLY A 21 -3.90 5.26 21.80
N SER A 22 -3.27 6.19 21.07
CA SER A 22 -3.30 6.15 19.61
C SER A 22 -2.56 4.88 19.18
N ARG A 23 -3.29 3.89 18.67
CA ARG A 23 -2.76 2.71 17.98
C ARG A 23 -3.29 2.75 16.55
N ASP A 24 -2.35 2.95 15.63
CA ASP A 24 -2.21 2.20 14.39
C ASP A 24 -3.45 2.05 13.50
N LEU A 25 -3.74 3.08 12.69
CA LEU A 25 -4.58 2.99 11.48
C LEU A 25 -3.71 2.73 10.24
N ASN A 26 -2.88 1.69 10.29
CA ASN A 26 -2.12 1.20 9.15
C ASN A 26 -2.22 -0.33 9.15
N PRO A 27 -2.98 -0.98 8.24
CA PRO A 27 -3.24 -2.42 8.33
C PRO A 27 -2.05 -3.31 7.91
N LEU A 28 -0.80 -2.81 7.97
CA LEU A 28 0.39 -3.55 7.52
C LEU A 28 1.51 -3.65 8.57
N CYS A 29 1.23 -3.44 9.85
CA CYS A 29 2.27 -3.58 10.88
C CYS A 29 1.75 -4.27 12.14
N SER A 30 1.49 -5.57 12.06
CA SER A 30 1.33 -6.39 13.27
C SER A 30 2.70 -6.89 13.75
N ARG A 31 3.05 -6.47 14.96
CA ARG A 31 4.03 -7.13 15.82
C ARG A 31 3.52 -8.53 16.12
N ASP A 32 4.22 -9.56 15.67
CA ASP A 32 4.43 -10.83 16.40
C ASP A 32 5.38 -11.74 15.62
N CYS A 33 6.00 -12.67 16.36
CA CYS A 33 6.80 -13.84 15.93
C CYS A 33 8.33 -13.71 16.05
N ILE A 34 8.79 -14.09 17.25
CA ILE A 34 10.06 -14.79 17.46
C ILE A 34 9.85 -16.25 17.02
N ASN A 35 10.45 -16.66 15.91
CA ASN A 35 11.13 -17.96 15.77
C ASN A 35 11.98 -18.01 14.48
N ILE A 36 13.05 -18.78 14.50
CA ILE A 36 14.16 -18.73 13.54
C ILE A 36 13.78 -19.46 12.23
N ASN A 37 13.51 -18.70 11.15
CA ASN A 37 13.95 -18.95 9.76
C ASN A 37 13.29 -17.92 8.80
N SER A 38 14.09 -17.40 7.85
CA SER A 38 13.76 -16.49 6.72
C SER A 38 13.19 -15.08 6.95
N GLY A 39 13.00 -14.61 8.19
CA GLY A 39 12.28 -13.36 8.51
C GLY A 39 12.49 -12.17 7.54
N SER A 40 11.38 -11.73 6.93
CA SER A 40 11.22 -10.54 6.09
C SER A 40 10.24 -9.56 6.77
N ARG A 41 9.95 -8.40 6.17
CA ARG A 41 8.77 -7.59 6.54
C ARG A 41 7.45 -8.30 6.27
N PHE A 42 7.46 -9.30 5.39
CA PHE A 42 6.31 -10.12 5.06
C PHE A 42 6.16 -11.25 6.08
N SER A 43 4.91 -11.59 6.42
CA SER A 43 4.65 -12.73 7.30
C SER A 43 5.06 -14.02 6.60
N SER A 44 5.35 -15.08 7.37
CA SER A 44 5.68 -16.41 6.80
C SER A 44 4.54 -17.02 5.97
N LYS A 45 3.33 -16.50 6.08
CA LYS A 45 2.13 -16.93 5.33
C LYS A 45 1.83 -16.05 4.12
N THR A 46 2.54 -14.95 3.93
CA THR A 46 2.28 -14.03 2.81
C THR A 46 2.65 -14.73 1.51
N THR A 47 1.68 -14.87 0.61
CA THR A 47 1.90 -15.48 -0.71
C THR A 47 2.49 -14.44 -1.67
N LEU A 48 3.08 -14.90 -2.78
CA LEU A 48 3.52 -14.00 -3.83
C LEU A 48 2.37 -13.27 -4.54
N GLU A 49 1.12 -13.73 -4.39
CA GLU A 49 -0.06 -12.99 -4.90
C GLU A 49 -0.43 -11.79 -3.99
N ASP A 50 0.03 -11.81 -2.74
CA ASP A 50 -0.28 -10.80 -1.73
C ASP A 50 0.78 -9.68 -1.62
N ILE A 51 1.90 -9.78 -2.34
CA ILE A 51 2.94 -8.75 -2.26
C ILE A 51 2.54 -7.49 -3.06
N PRO A 52 2.89 -6.28 -2.59
CA PRO A 52 2.57 -5.06 -3.32
C PRO A 52 3.14 -5.07 -4.74
N TRP A 53 2.37 -4.63 -5.74
CA TRP A 53 2.79 -4.61 -7.15
C TRP A 53 4.14 -3.94 -7.36
N LEU A 54 4.41 -2.80 -6.71
CA LEU A 54 5.69 -2.13 -6.90
C LEU A 54 6.85 -3.03 -6.43
N THR A 55 6.64 -3.79 -5.35
CA THR A 55 7.59 -4.83 -4.92
C THR A 55 7.70 -5.94 -5.95
N ALA A 56 6.59 -6.47 -6.47
CA ALA A 56 6.59 -7.50 -7.51
C ALA A 56 7.29 -7.03 -8.82
N LYS A 57 7.06 -5.79 -9.24
CA LYS A 57 7.68 -5.18 -10.41
C LYS A 57 9.17 -5.00 -10.22
N HIS A 58 9.61 -4.49 -9.07
CA HIS A 58 11.04 -4.43 -8.76
C HIS A 58 11.67 -5.82 -8.73
N LEU A 59 10.96 -6.81 -8.21
CA LEU A 59 11.40 -8.21 -8.20
C LEU A 59 11.55 -8.75 -9.62
N SER A 60 10.54 -8.55 -10.47
CA SER A 60 10.54 -8.93 -11.88
C SER A 60 11.71 -8.26 -12.61
N SER A 61 11.84 -6.94 -12.48
CA SER A 61 12.93 -6.18 -13.12
C SER A 61 14.32 -6.62 -12.65
N SER A 62 14.49 -6.94 -11.36
CA SER A 62 15.76 -7.46 -10.85
C SER A 62 16.09 -8.82 -11.47
N LEU A 63 15.09 -9.70 -11.59
CA LEU A 63 15.23 -11.01 -12.22
C LEU A 63 15.46 -10.94 -13.74
N ASP A 64 15.04 -9.86 -14.42
CA ASP A 64 15.19 -9.66 -15.87
C ASP A 64 16.62 -9.31 -16.29
N THR A 65 17.36 -8.59 -15.44
CA THR A 65 18.64 -7.96 -15.82
C THR A 65 19.73 -8.92 -16.29
N THR A 66 19.61 -10.22 -16.03
CA THR A 66 20.75 -11.15 -16.12
C THR A 66 20.41 -12.59 -16.53
N SER A 67 19.23 -12.89 -17.06
CA SER A 67 18.73 -14.29 -17.23
C SER A 67 18.73 -15.13 -15.95
N LYS A 68 19.02 -14.53 -14.78
CA LYS A 68 19.11 -15.16 -13.45
C LYS A 68 17.81 -15.77 -12.97
N TRP A 69 16.68 -15.37 -13.55
CA TRP A 69 15.41 -16.06 -13.31
C TRP A 69 15.44 -17.53 -13.74
N LYS A 70 16.30 -17.91 -14.70
CA LYS A 70 16.51 -19.31 -15.09
C LYS A 70 17.20 -20.09 -13.98
N GLU A 71 18.23 -19.51 -13.36
CA GLU A 71 18.89 -20.07 -12.18
C GLU A 71 17.87 -20.26 -11.05
N LEU A 72 17.00 -19.27 -10.81
CA LEU A 72 15.92 -19.39 -9.84
C LEU A 72 15.00 -20.59 -10.11
N VAL A 73 14.66 -20.87 -11.38
CA VAL A 73 13.80 -22.01 -11.77
C VAL A 73 14.43 -23.35 -11.41
N GLU A 74 15.75 -23.49 -11.50
CA GLU A 74 16.45 -24.73 -11.11
C GLU A 74 16.31 -25.07 -9.62
N HIS A 75 16.04 -24.06 -8.78
CA HIS A 75 15.85 -24.24 -7.32
C HIS A 75 14.38 -24.38 -6.90
N ILE A 76 13.43 -24.27 -7.85
CA ILE A 76 12.00 -24.39 -7.54
C ILE A 76 11.60 -25.87 -7.56
N PRO A 77 10.95 -26.40 -6.51
CA PRO A 77 10.50 -27.78 -6.48
C PRO A 77 9.35 -27.99 -7.49
N LEU A 78 9.60 -28.80 -8.52
CA LEU A 78 8.66 -29.15 -9.58
C LEU A 78 8.25 -30.62 -9.46
N SER A 79 6.94 -30.91 -9.41
CA SER A 79 6.43 -32.28 -9.25
C SER A 79 6.24 -33.03 -10.57
N ASN A 80 5.85 -32.32 -11.64
CA ASN A 80 5.38 -32.92 -12.90
C ASN A 80 6.04 -32.30 -14.16
N MET A 81 7.05 -31.45 -14.00
CA MET A 81 7.70 -30.72 -15.10
C MET A 81 9.19 -30.60 -14.83
N THR A 82 10.01 -30.55 -15.88
CA THR A 82 11.44 -30.21 -15.74
C THR A 82 11.64 -28.70 -15.71
N SER A 83 12.73 -28.23 -15.11
CA SER A 83 13.13 -26.81 -15.16
C SER A 83 13.15 -26.28 -16.59
N SER A 84 13.67 -27.08 -17.53
CA SER A 84 13.74 -26.76 -18.95
C SER A 84 12.36 -26.57 -19.59
N ASP A 85 11.36 -27.37 -19.22
CA ASP A 85 9.98 -27.22 -19.71
C ASP A 85 9.32 -25.93 -19.19
N VAL A 86 9.57 -25.59 -17.93
CA VAL A 86 9.07 -24.37 -17.31
C VAL A 86 9.70 -23.15 -17.98
N ILE A 87 11.03 -23.13 -18.11
CA ILE A 87 11.79 -22.06 -18.78
C ILE A 87 11.25 -21.84 -20.21
N ARG A 88 11.14 -22.90 -21.01
CA ARG A 88 10.66 -22.83 -22.40
C ARG A 88 9.23 -22.27 -22.50
N ASN A 89 8.37 -22.53 -21.51
CA ASN A 89 7.02 -21.98 -21.50
C ASN A 89 7.00 -20.51 -21.06
N LEU A 90 7.82 -20.13 -20.09
CA LEU A 90 7.94 -18.75 -19.62
C LEU A 90 8.53 -17.84 -20.69
N GLU A 91 9.50 -18.33 -21.47
CA GLU A 91 10.11 -17.59 -22.59
C GLU A 91 9.12 -17.23 -23.72
N LYS A 92 7.97 -17.91 -23.82
CA LYS A 92 6.92 -17.56 -24.79
C LYS A 92 6.11 -16.33 -24.36
N SER A 93 6.20 -15.93 -23.10
CA SER A 93 5.49 -14.77 -22.58
C SER A 93 6.21 -13.47 -22.94
N LYS A 94 5.47 -12.34 -22.91
CA LYS A 94 6.05 -11.00 -23.14
C LYS A 94 7.03 -10.58 -22.04
N SER A 95 6.90 -11.15 -20.85
CA SER A 95 7.73 -10.88 -19.66
C SER A 95 7.95 -12.19 -18.89
N PRO A 96 9.04 -12.93 -19.17
CA PRO A 96 9.29 -14.25 -18.58
C PRO A 96 9.37 -14.23 -17.05
N THR A 97 9.89 -13.17 -16.46
CA THR A 97 10.02 -13.02 -15.00
C THR A 97 8.69 -12.70 -14.32
N GLU A 98 7.85 -11.89 -14.95
CA GLU A 98 6.49 -11.63 -14.46
C GLU A 98 5.63 -12.90 -14.57
N ALA A 99 5.76 -13.63 -15.67
CA ALA A 99 5.13 -14.92 -15.85
C ALA A 99 5.63 -15.95 -14.82
N LEU A 100 6.93 -15.90 -14.44
CA LEU A 100 7.50 -16.73 -13.38
C LEU A 100 6.88 -16.40 -12.01
N LEU A 101 6.85 -15.13 -11.64
CA LEU A 101 6.25 -14.70 -10.36
C LEU A 101 4.77 -15.07 -10.30
N HIS A 102 4.04 -14.91 -11.39
CA HIS A 102 2.64 -15.34 -11.49
C HIS A 102 2.50 -16.87 -11.41
N PHE A 103 3.36 -17.64 -12.08
CA PHE A 103 3.40 -19.10 -11.97
C PHE A 103 3.60 -19.55 -10.53
N LEU A 104 4.52 -18.92 -9.80
CA LEU A 104 4.77 -19.20 -8.39
C LEU A 104 3.60 -18.76 -7.50
N GLY A 105 3.00 -17.60 -7.79
CA GLY A 105 1.80 -17.10 -7.10
C GLY A 105 0.63 -18.08 -7.17
N ARG A 106 0.32 -18.61 -8.37
CA ARG A 106 -0.75 -19.61 -8.56
C ARG A 106 -0.51 -20.92 -7.82
N ARG A 107 0.77 -21.24 -7.56
CA ARG A 107 1.19 -22.39 -6.74
C ARG A 107 1.12 -22.08 -5.23
N GLN A 108 0.63 -20.91 -4.85
CA GLN A 108 0.55 -20.41 -3.47
C GLN A 108 1.94 -20.36 -2.82
N THR A 109 2.98 -20.11 -3.62
CA THR A 109 4.35 -19.95 -3.12
C THR A 109 4.38 -18.73 -2.20
N THR A 110 4.94 -18.90 -1.02
CA THR A 110 5.11 -17.86 -0.02
C THR A 110 6.35 -17.01 -0.31
N VAL A 111 6.38 -15.79 0.23
CA VAL A 111 7.58 -14.95 0.21
C VAL A 111 8.75 -15.66 0.90
N ALA A 112 8.48 -16.43 1.97
CA ALA A 112 9.49 -17.19 2.70
C ALA A 112 10.13 -18.27 1.82
N GLU A 113 9.34 -19.00 1.03
CA GLU A 113 9.82 -20.00 0.09
C GLU A 113 10.61 -19.35 -1.05
N LEU A 114 10.10 -18.26 -1.64
CA LEU A 114 10.83 -17.53 -2.68
C LEU A 114 12.17 -17.00 -2.16
N LEU A 115 12.22 -16.50 -0.92
CA LEU A 115 13.46 -16.10 -0.27
C LEU A 115 14.43 -17.28 -0.07
N GLY A 116 13.92 -18.49 0.09
CA GLY A 116 14.72 -19.72 0.09
C GLY A 116 15.31 -19.99 -1.29
N TYR A 117 14.47 -20.05 -2.33
CA TYR A 117 14.91 -20.31 -3.71
C TYR A 117 15.91 -19.26 -4.19
N CYS A 118 15.66 -17.97 -3.93
CA CYS A 118 16.60 -16.90 -4.25
C CYS A 118 17.92 -17.03 -3.45
N HIS A 119 17.87 -17.58 -2.23
CA HIS A 119 19.07 -17.77 -1.43
C HIS A 119 19.94 -18.92 -1.95
N GLU A 120 19.34 -20.02 -2.39
CA GLU A 120 20.06 -21.12 -3.01
C GLU A 120 20.62 -20.74 -4.39
N ALA A 121 19.85 -19.94 -5.15
CA ALA A 121 20.26 -19.39 -6.43
C ALA A 121 21.27 -18.22 -6.34
N HIS A 122 21.79 -17.88 -5.16
CA HIS A 122 22.74 -16.78 -4.94
C HIS A 122 22.25 -15.39 -5.43
N LEU A 123 20.93 -15.16 -5.44
CA LEU A 123 20.30 -13.94 -5.94
C LEU A 123 20.12 -12.90 -4.83
N VAL A 124 21.12 -12.04 -4.64
CA VAL A 124 21.14 -11.02 -3.56
C VAL A 124 20.03 -9.97 -3.73
N GLU A 125 19.87 -9.41 -4.93
CA GLU A 125 18.98 -8.25 -5.13
C GLU A 125 17.49 -8.57 -4.89
N PRO A 126 16.91 -9.70 -5.38
CA PRO A 126 15.56 -10.10 -5.00
C PRO A 126 15.38 -10.28 -3.48
N GLN A 127 16.39 -10.81 -2.78
CA GLN A 127 16.35 -10.94 -1.32
C GLN A 127 16.35 -9.58 -0.63
N LEU A 128 17.07 -8.58 -1.17
CA LEU A 128 17.05 -7.20 -0.66
C LEU A 128 15.70 -6.52 -0.92
N ILE A 129 15.12 -6.66 -2.11
CA ILE A 129 13.78 -6.12 -2.46
C ILE A 129 12.70 -6.66 -1.51
N LEU A 130 12.80 -7.95 -1.16
CA LEU A 130 11.91 -8.60 -0.20
C LEU A 130 12.29 -8.33 1.26
N HIS A 131 13.27 -7.46 1.53
CA HIS A 131 13.74 -7.09 2.86
C HIS A 131 14.09 -8.30 3.75
N ARG A 132 14.84 -9.28 3.23
CA ARG A 132 15.38 -10.39 4.02
C ARG A 132 16.20 -9.86 5.20
N LYS A 133 16.01 -10.37 6.41
CA LYS A 133 16.83 -9.95 7.56
C LYS A 133 18.33 -10.18 7.30
N PHE A 134 19.15 -9.20 7.69
CA PHE A 134 20.61 -9.35 7.74
C PHE A 134 20.98 -10.52 8.64
N GLN A 135 21.89 -11.38 8.16
CA GLN A 135 22.42 -12.51 8.91
C GLN A 135 23.94 -12.31 9.03
N PRO A 136 24.49 -12.11 10.23
CA PRO A 136 25.93 -11.93 10.41
C PRO A 136 26.69 -13.18 9.96
N VAL A 137 27.98 -13.01 9.66
CA VAL A 137 28.87 -14.13 9.32
C VAL A 137 28.87 -15.16 10.45
N ILE A 138 28.67 -16.43 10.09
CA ILE A 138 28.86 -17.58 10.96
C ILE A 138 29.83 -18.52 10.26
N ILE A 139 31.00 -18.76 10.87
CA ILE A 139 31.99 -19.71 10.36
C ILE A 139 31.46 -21.12 10.63
N VAL A 140 31.15 -21.86 9.57
CA VAL A 140 30.66 -23.25 9.65
C VAL A 140 31.80 -24.26 9.55
N GLU A 141 32.87 -23.90 8.84
CA GLU A 141 34.10 -24.69 8.78
C GLU A 141 35.30 -23.78 9.05
N GLN A 142 36.05 -24.13 10.09
CA GLN A 142 37.31 -23.46 10.41
C GLN A 142 38.36 -23.72 9.33
N LEU A 143 39.37 -22.84 9.30
CA LEU A 143 40.50 -22.97 8.40
C LEU A 143 41.16 -24.34 8.56
N HIS A 144 41.40 -25.02 7.45
CA HIS A 144 42.12 -26.29 7.38
C HIS A 144 42.92 -26.38 6.07
N LEU A 145 43.91 -27.27 6.04
CA LEU A 145 44.77 -27.52 4.88
C LEU A 145 44.35 -28.82 4.18
N ILE A 146 44.15 -28.74 2.87
CA ILE A 146 43.87 -29.86 1.97
C ILE A 146 45.15 -30.10 1.15
N VAL A 147 45.68 -31.34 1.20
CA VAL A 147 46.89 -31.74 0.47
C VAL A 147 46.49 -32.58 -0.74
N GLU A 148 46.81 -32.14 -1.97
CA GLU A 148 46.57 -32.94 -3.17
C GLU A 148 47.71 -33.94 -3.42
N ASN A 149 47.35 -35.21 -3.62
CA ASN A 149 48.25 -36.36 -3.75
C ASN A 149 48.93 -36.49 -5.14
N SER A 150 49.14 -35.38 -5.86
CA SER A 150 49.81 -35.37 -7.15
C SER A 150 51.24 -34.83 -7.04
N SER A 151 52.13 -35.32 -7.90
CA SER A 151 53.58 -35.10 -7.92
C SER A 151 54.04 -33.65 -8.17
N ALA A 152 53.12 -32.67 -8.13
CA ALA A 152 53.37 -31.23 -8.26
C ALA A 152 52.71 -30.40 -7.11
N SER A 153 52.52 -31.00 -5.95
CA SER A 153 51.60 -30.61 -4.87
C SER A 153 51.66 -29.13 -4.42
N ASN A 154 50.66 -28.34 -4.81
CA ASN A 154 50.25 -27.12 -4.10
C ASN A 154 49.41 -27.52 -2.88
N GLY A 155 49.46 -26.74 -1.80
CA GLY A 155 48.50 -26.85 -0.70
C GLY A 155 47.25 -26.03 -1.00
N ILE A 156 46.08 -26.47 -0.55
CA ILE A 156 44.84 -25.69 -0.63
C ILE A 156 44.36 -25.41 0.80
N LEU A 157 44.35 -24.15 1.20
CA LEU A 157 43.73 -23.72 2.44
C LEU A 157 42.24 -23.48 2.19
N ALA A 158 41.37 -24.00 3.05
CA ALA A 158 39.92 -23.88 2.89
C ALA A 158 39.23 -23.52 4.22
N CYS A 159 38.17 -22.72 4.14
CA CYS A 159 37.25 -22.45 5.24
C CYS A 159 35.86 -22.18 4.67
N ALA A 160 34.82 -22.23 5.49
CA ALA A 160 33.46 -21.96 5.03
C ALA A 160 32.66 -21.18 6.06
N ALA A 161 31.80 -20.28 5.57
CA ALA A 161 30.91 -19.49 6.38
C ALA A 161 29.56 -19.28 5.69
N THR A 162 28.56 -18.96 6.50
CA THR A 162 27.20 -18.63 6.06
C THR A 162 26.84 -17.21 6.52
N GLY A 163 25.88 -16.58 5.86
CA GLY A 163 25.40 -15.24 6.19
C GLY A 163 24.61 -14.61 5.04
N PHE A 164 23.98 -13.46 5.32
CA PHE A 164 23.29 -12.65 4.32
C PHE A 164 23.58 -11.15 4.54
N PRO A 165 24.13 -10.42 3.55
CA PRO A 165 24.57 -10.90 2.23
C PRO A 165 25.65 -11.98 2.30
N TYR A 166 25.92 -12.67 1.18
CA TYR A 166 26.86 -13.79 1.16
C TYR A 166 28.26 -13.37 1.67
N PRO A 167 28.92 -14.19 2.51
CA PRO A 167 30.23 -13.87 3.05
C PRO A 167 31.31 -13.70 1.98
N LYS A 168 32.19 -12.73 2.21
CA LYS A 168 33.42 -12.47 1.44
C LYS A 168 34.64 -12.89 2.24
N TYR A 169 35.61 -13.51 1.58
CA TYR A 169 36.79 -14.12 2.17
C TYR A 169 38.03 -13.30 1.83
N HIS A 170 38.80 -12.93 2.85
CA HIS A 170 40.03 -12.15 2.72
C HIS A 170 41.18 -12.88 3.38
N TRP A 171 42.14 -13.34 2.58
CA TRP A 171 43.25 -14.17 3.03
C TRP A 171 44.44 -13.34 3.52
N TYR A 172 45.11 -13.83 4.56
CA TYR A 172 46.28 -13.20 5.15
C TYR A 172 47.40 -14.22 5.34
N CYS A 173 48.64 -13.78 5.10
CA CYS A 173 49.86 -14.51 5.42
C CYS A 173 50.79 -13.60 6.22
N ASN A 174 51.20 -14.06 7.41
CA ASN A 174 52.09 -13.31 8.31
C ASN A 174 51.63 -11.85 8.55
N GLY A 175 50.31 -11.66 8.67
CA GLY A 175 49.69 -10.35 8.88
C GLY A 175 49.53 -9.48 7.63
N ARG A 176 50.03 -9.90 6.46
CA ARG A 176 49.83 -9.21 5.18
C ARG A 176 48.67 -9.81 4.41
N ARG A 177 47.81 -8.94 3.87
CA ARG A 177 46.69 -9.36 3.00
C ARG A 177 47.25 -9.94 1.69
N ILE A 178 46.68 -11.06 1.27
CA ILE A 178 46.92 -11.64 -0.05
C ILE A 178 45.84 -11.10 -0.97
N ASP A 179 46.27 -10.43 -2.03
CA ASP A 179 45.34 -9.92 -3.05
C ASP A 179 44.94 -11.07 -3.97
N THR A 180 43.71 -11.54 -3.82
CA THR A 180 43.07 -12.49 -4.73
C THR A 180 42.09 -11.72 -5.62
N GLU A 181 42.01 -12.10 -6.90
CA GLU A 181 41.07 -11.47 -7.86
C GLU A 181 39.61 -11.70 -7.45
N GLU A 182 39.34 -12.84 -6.82
CA GLU A 182 38.02 -13.24 -6.33
C GLU A 182 38.04 -13.57 -4.84
N SER A 183 36.90 -13.32 -4.19
CA SER A 183 36.67 -13.63 -2.78
C SER A 183 36.26 -15.09 -2.64
N ASN A 184 37.24 -15.99 -2.69
CA ASN A 184 37.01 -17.44 -2.64
C ASN A 184 37.28 -18.01 -1.25
N ASN A 185 36.50 -19.03 -0.91
CA ASN A 185 36.59 -19.75 0.36
C ASN A 185 37.81 -20.71 0.41
N THR A 186 38.59 -20.76 -0.66
CA THR A 186 39.85 -21.49 -0.79
C THR A 186 41.01 -20.59 -1.24
N LEU A 187 42.22 -20.89 -0.78
CA LEU A 187 43.48 -20.26 -1.21
C LEU A 187 44.49 -21.33 -1.59
N VAL A 188 45.01 -21.25 -2.82
CA VAL A 188 46.10 -22.12 -3.30
C VAL A 188 47.44 -21.54 -2.86
N ILE A 189 48.27 -22.36 -2.21
CA ILE A 189 49.63 -21.98 -1.76
C ILE A 189 50.69 -22.82 -2.49
N ASP A 190 51.65 -22.14 -3.11
CA ASP A 190 52.79 -22.76 -3.81
C ASP A 190 53.78 -23.34 -2.79
N ARG A 191 54.20 -24.59 -3.01
CA ARG A 191 55.19 -25.31 -2.22
C ARG A 191 56.52 -24.56 -2.08
N LYS A 192 56.93 -23.74 -3.06
CA LYS A 192 58.14 -22.91 -2.99
C LYS A 192 58.05 -21.80 -1.92
N SER A 193 56.84 -21.35 -1.60
CA SER A 193 56.56 -20.33 -0.59
C SER A 193 56.54 -20.89 0.85
N LEU A 194 56.55 -22.22 1.01
CA LEU A 194 56.44 -22.92 2.30
C LEU A 194 57.78 -23.12 3.04
N SER A 195 58.87 -22.59 2.51
CA SER A 195 60.22 -22.77 3.07
C SER A 195 60.49 -21.94 4.34
N GLN A 196 59.58 -21.03 4.71
CA GLN A 196 59.64 -20.22 5.93
C GLN A 196 58.28 -20.31 6.63
N GLY A 197 58.23 -20.89 7.83
CA GLY A 197 56.99 -21.18 8.58
C GLY A 197 55.96 -20.06 8.58
N ALA A 198 55.03 -20.11 7.63
CA ALA A 198 54.09 -19.04 7.33
C ALA A 198 52.76 -19.27 8.06
N CYS A 199 52.25 -18.22 8.69
CA CYS A 199 51.00 -18.23 9.43
C CYS A 199 49.87 -17.68 8.55
N TYR A 200 48.90 -18.52 8.23
CA TYR A 200 47.75 -18.18 7.40
C TYR A 200 46.48 -18.08 8.22
N TYR A 201 45.64 -17.10 7.90
CA TYR A 201 44.27 -16.99 8.40
C TYR A 201 43.39 -16.26 7.38
N CYS A 202 42.09 -16.43 7.49
CA CYS A 202 41.08 -15.75 6.68
C CYS A 202 40.19 -14.84 7.54
N ILE A 203 39.96 -13.60 7.10
CA ILE A 203 38.93 -12.71 7.62
C ILE A 203 37.72 -12.79 6.69
N ILE A 204 36.60 -13.23 7.25
CA ILE A 204 35.35 -13.44 6.53
C ILE A 204 34.37 -12.34 6.93
N SER A 205 33.84 -11.60 5.96
CA SER A 205 32.95 -10.46 6.22
C SER A 205 31.73 -10.45 5.33
N ASN A 206 30.63 -9.87 5.80
CA ASN A 206 29.50 -9.53 4.96
C ASN A 206 28.96 -8.14 5.31
N GLU A 207 28.48 -7.43 4.30
CA GLU A 207 27.98 -6.06 4.42
C GLU A 207 26.92 -5.79 3.36
N VAL A 208 25.86 -5.06 3.73
CA VAL A 208 24.93 -4.42 2.79
C VAL A 208 25.52 -3.07 2.41
N ASN A 209 25.71 -2.77 1.12
CA ASN A 209 26.33 -1.52 0.72
C ASN A 209 25.34 -0.36 0.88
N ARG A 210 25.84 0.82 1.28
CA ARG A 210 25.02 2.04 1.36
C ARG A 210 24.49 2.52 0.01
N SER A 211 25.17 2.18 -1.06
CA SER A 211 24.78 2.49 -2.44
C SER A 211 23.72 1.54 -2.99
N ASP A 212 23.39 0.44 -2.30
CA ASP A 212 22.36 -0.48 -2.76
C ASP A 212 20.99 0.21 -2.65
N LYS A 213 20.24 0.22 -3.75
CA LYS A 213 18.92 0.88 -3.88
C LYS A 213 17.92 0.50 -2.77
N TRP A 214 18.10 -0.69 -2.21
CA TRP A 214 17.25 -1.28 -1.16
C TRP A 214 17.95 -1.32 0.22
N GLY A 215 19.12 -0.70 0.34
CA GLY A 215 19.98 -0.71 1.53
C GLY A 215 19.42 0.12 2.69
N GLU A 216 18.63 1.16 2.44
CA GLU A 216 18.08 2.06 3.48
C GLU A 216 17.38 1.31 4.63
N PHE A 217 16.68 0.22 4.33
CA PHE A 217 16.01 -0.62 5.33
C PHE A 217 16.97 -1.14 6.42
N TYR A 218 18.23 -1.39 6.06
CA TYR A 218 19.26 -1.96 6.92
C TYR A 218 20.03 -0.88 7.71
N PHE A 219 19.98 0.38 7.29
CA PHE A 219 20.65 1.50 7.97
C PHE A 219 19.74 2.25 8.95
N LYS A 220 18.42 2.10 8.85
CA LYS A 220 17.47 2.72 9.80
C LYS A 220 17.48 2.00 11.16
N ASN A 221 17.32 2.77 12.24
CA ASN A 221 17.12 2.30 13.62
C ASN A 221 18.27 1.48 14.24
N GLY A 222 19.52 1.74 13.86
CA GLY A 222 20.70 1.12 14.50
C GLY A 222 20.82 -0.40 14.29
N LYS A 223 20.18 -0.94 13.24
CA LYS A 223 20.26 -2.37 12.89
C LYS A 223 21.68 -2.74 12.43
N GLN A 224 22.06 -4.00 12.68
CA GLN A 224 23.30 -4.54 12.16
C GLN A 224 23.20 -4.73 10.64
N TYR A 225 24.17 -4.18 9.91
CA TYR A 225 24.26 -4.24 8.44
C TYR A 225 25.62 -4.72 7.94
N LYS A 226 26.57 -4.96 8.85
CA LYS A 226 27.90 -5.50 8.58
C LYS A 226 28.36 -6.45 9.68
N SER A 227 29.15 -7.45 9.32
CA SER A 227 29.81 -8.38 10.24
C SER A 227 31.14 -8.84 9.66
N ALA A 228 32.09 -9.19 10.53
CA ALA A 228 33.36 -9.79 10.16
C ALA A 228 33.85 -10.72 11.28
N LEU A 229 34.37 -11.90 10.91
CA LEU A 229 34.98 -12.87 11.81
C LEU A 229 36.32 -13.34 11.25
N GLN A 230 37.24 -13.71 12.15
CA GLN A 230 38.52 -14.31 11.79
C GLN A 230 38.47 -15.82 12.06
N THR A 231 38.99 -16.60 11.11
CA THR A 231 39.25 -18.04 11.30
C THR A 231 40.41 -18.28 12.27
N ILE A 232 40.58 -19.54 12.70
CA ILE A 232 41.83 -19.95 13.35
C ILE A 232 43.03 -19.73 12.42
N SER A 233 44.21 -19.55 13.01
CA SER A 233 45.46 -19.43 12.25
C SER A 233 46.14 -20.79 12.11
N ILE A 234 46.63 -21.10 10.91
CA ILE A 234 47.44 -22.30 10.65
C ILE A 234 48.87 -21.90 10.33
N HIS A 235 49.82 -22.52 11.01
CA HIS A 235 51.23 -22.47 10.65
C HIS A 235 51.54 -23.60 9.68
N VAL A 236 52.00 -23.26 8.48
CA VAL A 236 52.43 -24.25 7.48
C VAL A 236 53.95 -24.25 7.45
N ASP A 237 54.55 -25.38 7.81
CA ASP A 237 55.99 -25.63 7.70
C ASP A 237 56.29 -26.67 6.61
N SER A 238 57.56 -26.76 6.22
CA SER A 238 58.02 -27.72 5.21
C SER A 238 57.96 -29.19 5.67
N THR A 239 57.64 -29.45 6.95
CA THR A 239 57.60 -30.80 7.53
C THR A 239 56.21 -31.44 7.51
N GLY A 240 55.14 -30.66 7.34
CA GLY A 240 53.77 -31.15 7.19
C GLY A 240 53.46 -31.92 5.89
N PHE A 241 54.42 -32.03 4.97
CA PHE A 241 54.30 -32.74 3.68
C PHE A 241 55.05 -34.09 3.64
N LYS A 242 55.35 -34.70 4.78
CA LYS A 242 55.95 -36.05 4.81
C LYS A 242 54.90 -37.08 4.41
N LEU A 243 55.10 -37.66 3.22
CA LEU A 243 54.50 -38.92 2.79
C LEU A 243 54.90 -39.99 3.82
N GLU A 244 53.92 -40.57 4.52
CA GLU A 244 54.12 -41.89 5.10
C GLU A 244 54.16 -42.88 3.94
N GLU A 245 55.38 -43.22 3.50
CA GLU A 245 55.65 -44.40 2.70
C GLU A 245 55.24 -45.63 3.53
N LYS A 246 54.15 -46.28 3.14
CA LYS A 246 53.86 -47.65 3.57
C LYS A 246 54.60 -48.59 2.63
N ASP A 247 55.69 -49.15 3.13
CA ASP A 247 56.33 -50.31 2.52
C ASP A 247 55.40 -51.53 2.60
N ASP A 248 55.32 -52.21 1.45
CA ASP A 248 54.52 -53.37 1.13
C ASP A 248 54.92 -54.62 1.92
N GLU A 249 53.92 -55.39 2.37
CA GLU A 249 53.99 -56.86 2.30
C GLU A 249 52.66 -57.42 1.74
N GLN A 250 52.84 -58.39 0.85
CA GLN A 250 51.93 -58.93 -0.15
C GLN A 250 50.80 -59.79 0.44
N GLU A 251 49.60 -59.73 -0.17
CA GLU A 251 49.04 -60.84 -0.96
C GLU A 251 47.64 -60.45 -1.48
N ALA A 252 47.47 -60.53 -2.80
CA ALA A 252 46.16 -60.49 -3.43
C ALA A 252 45.53 -61.88 -3.35
N VAL A 253 44.23 -61.93 -3.01
CA VAL A 253 43.17 -62.78 -3.59
C VAL A 253 42.05 -63.01 -2.56
N GLU A 254 40.82 -62.92 -3.06
CA GLU A 254 39.55 -63.41 -2.48
C GLU A 254 38.80 -62.54 -1.45
N THR A 255 37.87 -61.77 -2.03
CA THR A 255 36.56 -61.43 -1.48
C THR A 255 35.90 -62.58 -0.71
N ASN A 256 35.56 -62.32 0.55
CA ASN A 256 34.55 -63.08 1.28
C ASN A 256 33.55 -62.13 1.96
N SER A 257 32.48 -61.84 1.21
CA SER A 257 31.14 -61.77 1.80
C SER A 257 30.70 -63.21 2.08
N ARG A 258 30.16 -63.47 3.28
CA ARG A 258 29.35 -64.64 3.71
C ARG A 258 29.09 -64.45 5.21
N ASN A 259 27.93 -64.64 5.81
CA ASN A 259 26.74 -65.46 5.55
C ASN A 259 25.55 -64.77 6.26
N SER A 260 24.27 -65.00 5.95
CA SER A 260 23.55 -66.21 5.56
C SER A 260 22.18 -65.76 4.99
N SER A 261 21.68 -66.12 3.79
CA SER A 261 21.33 -67.46 3.24
C SER A 261 20.10 -68.08 3.98
N VAL A 262 19.06 -68.70 3.39
CA VAL A 262 18.57 -69.09 2.04
C VAL A 262 17.08 -69.50 2.25
N TYR A 263 16.09 -69.20 1.39
CA TYR A 263 15.45 -70.03 0.34
C TYR A 263 14.03 -69.42 0.16
N SER A 264 13.34 -69.36 -0.99
CA SER A 264 13.59 -69.52 -2.42
C SER A 264 12.24 -69.33 -3.14
N LYS A 265 12.25 -68.71 -4.34
CA LYS A 265 11.41 -69.04 -5.53
C LYS A 265 9.86 -68.96 -5.44
N ASP A 266 9.07 -68.56 -6.43
CA ASP A 266 9.25 -68.13 -7.83
C ASP A 266 7.97 -67.37 -8.26
N GLU A 267 8.17 -66.41 -9.17
CA GLU A 267 7.35 -66.02 -10.34
C GLU A 267 5.85 -65.60 -10.29
N ASN A 268 5.61 -64.53 -11.08
CA ASN A 268 4.46 -64.20 -11.95
C ASN A 268 3.34 -63.23 -11.48
N VAL A 269 3.41 -62.02 -12.06
CA VAL A 269 2.40 -61.35 -12.92
C VAL A 269 0.92 -61.63 -12.66
N SER A 270 0.15 -60.59 -12.28
CA SER A 270 -1.05 -60.09 -13.00
C SER A 270 -1.98 -59.26 -12.10
N ASP A 271 -2.47 -58.16 -12.68
CA ASP A 271 -3.83 -57.62 -12.56
C ASP A 271 -4.37 -57.09 -11.23
N ILE A 272 -4.41 -55.75 -11.20
CA ILE A 272 -5.35 -54.93 -10.44
C ILE A 272 -6.76 -55.18 -11.01
N SER A 273 -7.59 -55.91 -10.27
CA SER A 273 -9.05 -55.80 -10.37
C SER A 273 -9.70 -56.26 -9.08
N ASP A 274 -10.81 -55.59 -8.74
CA ASP A 274 -11.78 -55.95 -7.70
C ASP A 274 -11.41 -55.69 -6.23
N LEU A 275 -11.81 -54.51 -5.73
CA LEU A 275 -12.58 -54.44 -4.47
C LEU A 275 -13.70 -53.39 -4.61
N LYS A 276 -14.92 -53.92 -4.54
CA LYS A 276 -16.19 -53.29 -4.86
C LYS A 276 -16.68 -52.34 -3.76
N SER A 277 -17.29 -51.26 -4.25
CA SER A 277 -18.43 -50.51 -3.70
C SER A 277 -19.18 -51.17 -2.54
N LYS A 278 -19.33 -50.43 -1.44
CA LYS A 278 -20.54 -50.35 -0.60
C LYS A 278 -20.39 -49.16 0.33
N ASP A 279 -21.17 -48.11 0.03
CA ASP A 279 -21.79 -47.15 0.97
C ASP A 279 -22.12 -45.86 0.20
N VAL A 280 -23.19 -45.93 -0.61
CA VAL A 280 -23.88 -44.74 -1.10
C VAL A 280 -25.29 -44.77 -0.52
N VAL A 281 -25.53 -43.92 0.47
CA VAL A 281 -26.86 -43.55 0.91
C VAL A 281 -27.39 -42.52 -0.09
N PRO A 282 -28.59 -42.70 -0.68
CA PRO A 282 -29.13 -41.75 -1.66
C PRO A 282 -29.64 -40.51 -0.93
N ILE A 283 -28.87 -39.42 -0.98
CA ILE A 283 -29.37 -38.09 -0.63
C ILE A 283 -30.18 -37.60 -1.82
N GLY A 284 -31.50 -37.58 -1.64
CA GLY A 284 -32.43 -36.99 -2.59
C GLY A 284 -32.06 -35.54 -2.92
N ASN A 285 -32.38 -35.14 -4.14
CA ASN A 285 -32.20 -33.79 -4.68
C ASN A 285 -32.75 -32.72 -3.71
N VAL A 286 -31.89 -32.17 -2.87
CA VAL A 286 -32.09 -30.86 -2.29
C VAL A 286 -31.43 -29.88 -3.26
N ASN A 287 -32.24 -29.32 -4.17
CA ASN A 287 -31.88 -28.09 -4.86
C ASN A 287 -31.90 -26.95 -3.83
N VAL A 288 -30.90 -26.89 -2.96
CA VAL A 288 -30.48 -25.61 -2.39
C VAL A 288 -29.80 -24.90 -3.53
N ALA A 289 -30.47 -23.89 -4.12
CA ALA A 289 -29.76 -22.93 -4.95
C ALA A 289 -28.65 -22.33 -4.07
N LEU A 290 -27.41 -22.79 -4.23
CA LEU A 290 -26.25 -22.04 -3.80
C LEU A 290 -26.35 -20.72 -4.57
N GLU A 291 -26.89 -19.68 -3.94
CA GLU A 291 -26.70 -18.32 -4.44
C GLU A 291 -25.19 -18.13 -4.57
N SER A 292 -24.71 -18.05 -5.82
CA SER A 292 -23.29 -17.86 -6.10
C SER A 292 -22.86 -16.56 -5.41
N LYS A 293 -22.01 -16.67 -4.38
CA LYS A 293 -21.48 -15.51 -3.66
C LYS A 293 -20.90 -14.53 -4.66
N LEU A 294 -21.44 -13.31 -4.67
CA LEU A 294 -20.99 -12.26 -5.58
C LEU A 294 -19.68 -11.67 -5.06
N TYR A 295 -18.85 -11.18 -5.97
CA TYR A 295 -17.57 -10.56 -5.64
C TYR A 295 -17.32 -9.34 -6.52
N ALA A 296 -16.44 -8.49 -6.03
CA ALA A 296 -15.90 -7.34 -6.73
C ALA A 296 -14.45 -7.64 -7.16
N VAL A 297 -14.04 -7.20 -8.35
CA VAL A 297 -12.64 -7.20 -8.78
C VAL A 297 -11.89 -5.98 -8.26
N ASP A 298 -12.61 -4.89 -8.05
CA ASP A 298 -12.13 -3.68 -7.39
C ASP A 298 -13.31 -2.96 -6.78
N LYS A 299 -13.06 -2.10 -5.80
CA LYS A 299 -14.08 -1.29 -5.14
C LYS A 299 -13.59 0.14 -5.10
N VAL A 300 -14.29 1.05 -5.77
CA VAL A 300 -13.87 2.45 -5.90
C VAL A 300 -15.03 3.37 -5.58
N ALA A 301 -14.76 4.42 -4.81
CA ALA A 301 -15.76 5.41 -4.46
C ALA A 301 -15.26 6.83 -4.71
N LEU A 302 -16.08 7.67 -5.35
CA LEU A 302 -15.92 9.11 -5.40
C LEU A 302 -16.96 9.76 -4.49
N ILE A 303 -16.49 10.60 -3.56
CA ILE A 303 -17.32 11.32 -2.59
C ILE A 303 -17.07 12.81 -2.77
N ILE A 304 -18.10 13.56 -3.18
CA ILE A 304 -18.03 15.02 -3.37
C ILE A 304 -18.93 15.70 -2.33
N CYS A 305 -18.34 16.60 -1.55
CA CYS A 305 -18.98 17.27 -0.43
C CYS A 305 -18.91 18.78 -0.61
N ASN A 306 -19.95 19.38 -1.19
CA ASN A 306 -20.00 20.81 -1.40
C ASN A 306 -20.76 21.47 -0.24
N SER A 307 -20.06 22.35 0.49
CA SER A 307 -20.58 23.01 1.69
C SER A 307 -20.42 24.54 1.65
N LYS A 308 -19.26 25.03 1.20
CA LYS A 308 -18.92 26.46 1.19
C LYS A 308 -19.17 27.05 -0.19
N TYR A 309 -20.43 27.38 -0.46
CA TYR A 309 -20.85 28.02 -1.70
C TYR A 309 -20.52 29.52 -1.68
N GLU A 310 -20.12 30.06 -2.84
CA GLU A 310 -19.69 31.45 -2.98
C GLU A 310 -20.87 32.43 -2.99
N ASN A 311 -21.94 32.07 -3.70
CA ASN A 311 -23.07 32.97 -3.93
C ASN A 311 -24.36 32.56 -3.20
N ILE A 312 -24.52 31.25 -2.93
CA ILE A 312 -25.71 30.67 -2.27
C ILE A 312 -25.41 30.24 -0.83
N PRO A 313 -26.41 29.97 0.03
CA PRO A 313 -26.18 29.62 1.43
C PRO A 313 -25.29 28.38 1.62
N ALA A 314 -24.36 28.47 2.56
CA ALA A 314 -23.51 27.34 2.95
C ALA A 314 -24.29 26.25 3.70
N LEU A 315 -23.79 25.02 3.64
CA LEU A 315 -24.32 23.84 4.34
C LEU A 315 -23.38 23.43 5.48
N LEU A 316 -23.94 22.83 6.54
CA LEU A 316 -23.22 22.51 7.78
C LEU A 316 -22.63 21.09 7.79
N THR A 317 -23.37 20.08 7.33
CA THR A 317 -23.01 18.66 7.48
C THR A 317 -22.25 18.00 6.32
N PRO A 318 -22.19 18.50 5.06
CA PRO A 318 -21.58 17.76 3.95
C PRO A 318 -20.18 17.21 4.22
N PHE A 319 -19.33 18.00 4.90
CA PHE A 319 -17.99 17.56 5.28
C PHE A 319 -18.02 16.30 6.17
N GLN A 320 -18.82 16.33 7.24
CA GLN A 320 -18.92 15.22 8.18
C GLN A 320 -19.62 14.01 7.54
N ASP A 321 -20.58 14.24 6.64
CA ASP A 321 -21.27 13.19 5.90
C ASP A 321 -20.33 12.43 4.97
N GLY A 322 -19.53 13.16 4.19
CA GLY A 322 -18.50 12.59 3.34
C GLY A 322 -17.46 11.80 4.13
N SER A 323 -16.95 12.38 5.22
CA SER A 323 -16.00 11.70 6.11
C SER A 323 -16.57 10.40 6.69
N THR A 324 -17.84 10.41 7.09
CA THR A 324 -18.52 9.24 7.70
C THR A 324 -18.69 8.12 6.69
N LEU A 325 -19.11 8.45 5.46
CA LEU A 325 -19.26 7.44 4.41
C LEU A 325 -17.90 6.89 3.96
N ALA A 326 -16.90 7.76 3.79
CA ALA A 326 -15.54 7.36 3.42
C ALA A 326 -14.99 6.34 4.42
N GLU A 327 -15.10 6.61 5.73
CA GLU A 327 -14.69 5.68 6.77
C GLU A 327 -15.36 4.31 6.63
N CYS A 328 -16.68 4.30 6.42
CA CYS A 328 -17.45 3.07 6.27
C CYS A 328 -17.01 2.27 5.03
N LEU A 329 -16.78 2.94 3.90
CA LEU A 329 -16.39 2.30 2.65
C LEU A 329 -14.94 1.80 2.68
N ILE A 330 -14.00 2.54 3.29
CA ILE A 330 -12.61 2.10 3.48
C ILE A 330 -12.57 0.79 4.28
N GLN A 331 -13.39 0.67 5.33
CA GLN A 331 -13.51 -0.57 6.13
C GLN A 331 -14.02 -1.77 5.30
N LEU A 332 -14.67 -1.52 4.17
CA LEU A 332 -15.14 -2.54 3.22
C LEU A 332 -14.18 -2.79 2.04
N GLY A 333 -12.99 -2.17 2.07
CA GLY A 333 -11.95 -2.31 1.05
C GLY A 333 -12.13 -1.40 -0.17
N PHE A 334 -12.92 -0.32 -0.05
CA PHE A 334 -13.01 0.68 -1.12
C PHE A 334 -11.79 1.60 -1.16
N LYS A 335 -11.34 1.89 -2.39
CA LYS A 335 -10.47 3.01 -2.72
C LYS A 335 -11.33 4.27 -2.82
N THR A 336 -11.35 5.07 -1.76
CA THR A 336 -12.17 6.29 -1.69
C THR A 336 -11.37 7.51 -2.18
N VAL A 337 -11.99 8.38 -2.98
CA VAL A 337 -11.51 9.73 -3.27
C VAL A 337 -12.55 10.69 -2.72
N THR A 338 -12.22 11.37 -1.62
CA THR A 338 -13.17 12.25 -0.92
C THR A 338 -12.72 13.69 -1.06
N LEU A 339 -13.61 14.54 -1.56
CA LEU A 339 -13.28 15.92 -1.92
C LEU A 339 -14.29 16.89 -1.33
N ALA A 340 -13.80 17.98 -0.73
CA ALA A 340 -14.63 19.07 -0.25
C ALA A 340 -14.61 20.26 -1.21
N ASP A 341 -15.75 20.94 -1.34
CA ASP A 341 -15.90 22.25 -1.93
C ASP A 341 -15.26 22.38 -3.32
N LEU A 342 -15.85 21.68 -4.30
CA LEU A 342 -15.40 21.67 -5.69
C LEU A 342 -16.16 22.66 -6.56
N THR A 343 -15.41 23.35 -7.43
CA THR A 343 -15.98 24.14 -8.54
C THR A 343 -16.51 23.24 -9.65
N LEU A 344 -17.25 23.80 -10.61
CA LEU A 344 -17.78 23.03 -11.73
C LEU A 344 -16.68 22.35 -12.55
N ALA A 345 -15.63 23.10 -12.87
CA ALA A 345 -14.49 22.59 -13.62
C ALA A 345 -13.78 21.45 -12.86
N GLU A 346 -13.64 21.59 -11.54
CA GLU A 346 -13.06 20.57 -10.67
C GLU A 346 -13.93 19.32 -10.58
N MET A 347 -15.27 19.46 -10.48
CA MET A 347 -16.21 18.33 -10.49
C MET A 347 -16.10 17.53 -11.79
N HIS A 348 -16.14 18.20 -12.95
CA HIS A 348 -15.98 17.55 -14.25
C HIS A 348 -14.64 16.82 -14.36
N PHE A 349 -13.54 17.48 -13.97
CA PHE A 349 -12.22 16.87 -13.97
C PHE A 349 -12.20 15.61 -13.11
N MET A 350 -12.70 15.70 -11.88
CA MET A 350 -12.64 14.59 -10.93
C MET A 350 -13.52 13.40 -11.33
N ILE A 351 -14.62 13.63 -12.03
CA ILE A 351 -15.46 12.56 -12.53
C ILE A 351 -14.79 11.81 -13.68
N ARG A 352 -14.06 12.51 -14.57
CA ARG A 352 -13.23 11.86 -15.59
C ARG A 352 -12.12 11.03 -14.96
N GLU A 353 -11.46 11.55 -13.93
CA GLU A 353 -10.41 10.83 -13.20
C GLU A 353 -10.96 9.61 -12.46
N TYR A 354 -12.14 9.75 -11.84
CA TYR A 354 -12.84 8.64 -11.21
C TYR A 354 -13.22 7.55 -12.21
N CYS A 355 -13.72 7.90 -13.40
CA CYS A 355 -14.07 6.92 -14.43
C CYS A 355 -12.85 6.10 -14.86
N GLN A 356 -11.64 6.67 -14.84
CA GLN A 356 -10.40 5.94 -15.16
C GLN A 356 -10.02 4.89 -14.10
N LEU A 357 -10.63 4.93 -12.91
CA LEU A 357 -10.49 3.89 -11.89
C LEU A 357 -11.53 2.77 -12.05
N LEU A 358 -12.47 2.88 -12.99
CA LEU A 358 -13.54 1.90 -13.20
C LEU A 358 -13.18 0.88 -14.28
N GLY A 359 -14.00 -0.17 -14.37
CA GLY A 359 -13.88 -1.23 -15.38
C GLY A 359 -14.76 -2.44 -15.10
N SER A 360 -14.62 -3.46 -15.95
CA SER A 360 -15.31 -4.74 -15.74
C SER A 360 -15.00 -5.34 -14.36
N GLY A 361 -16.04 -5.80 -13.66
CA GLY A 361 -15.92 -6.39 -12.32
C GLY A 361 -15.86 -5.38 -11.17
N VAL A 362 -15.71 -4.08 -11.44
CA VAL A 362 -15.55 -3.04 -10.40
C VAL A 362 -16.88 -2.64 -9.77
N TYR A 363 -16.88 -2.41 -8.45
CA TYR A 363 -17.99 -1.82 -7.73
C TYR A 363 -17.74 -0.32 -7.62
N ALA A 364 -18.58 0.47 -8.30
CA ALA A 364 -18.43 1.90 -8.45
C ALA A 364 -19.46 2.63 -7.58
N VAL A 365 -19.01 3.44 -6.62
CA VAL A 365 -19.87 4.26 -5.76
C VAL A 365 -19.62 5.74 -6.03
N LEU A 366 -20.66 6.50 -6.33
CA LEU A 366 -20.65 7.96 -6.29
C LEU A 366 -21.52 8.41 -5.12
N TYR A 367 -20.99 9.28 -4.27
CA TYR A 367 -21.77 10.03 -3.29
C TYR A 367 -21.60 11.52 -3.55
N PHE A 368 -22.72 12.22 -3.69
CA PHE A 368 -22.74 13.67 -3.72
C PHE A 368 -23.64 14.18 -2.60
N VAL A 369 -23.11 15.11 -1.81
CA VAL A 369 -23.85 15.84 -0.79
C VAL A 369 -23.62 17.34 -0.97
N GLY A 370 -24.71 18.09 -1.06
CA GLY A 370 -24.69 19.51 -1.37
C GLY A 370 -26.03 20.05 -1.86
N HIS A 371 -26.01 21.23 -2.44
CA HIS A 371 -27.15 21.75 -3.18
C HIS A 371 -27.33 21.04 -4.51
N GLY A 372 -28.58 20.90 -4.91
CA GLY A 372 -29.00 20.33 -6.17
C GLY A 372 -30.48 20.58 -6.39
N PHE A 373 -30.95 20.20 -7.58
CA PHE A 373 -32.34 20.32 -7.96
C PHE A 373 -32.67 19.26 -9.02
N GLU A 374 -33.95 19.11 -9.35
CA GLU A 374 -34.39 18.18 -10.40
C GLU A 374 -35.24 18.87 -11.47
N VAL A 375 -34.93 18.61 -12.74
CA VAL A 375 -35.73 19.05 -13.89
C VAL A 375 -35.86 17.92 -14.89
N GLY A 376 -37.10 17.67 -15.36
CA GLY A 376 -37.35 16.69 -16.42
C GLY A 376 -36.99 15.25 -16.04
N GLY A 377 -36.99 14.92 -14.74
CA GLY A 377 -36.59 13.59 -14.24
C GLY A 377 -35.09 13.40 -14.06
N GLN A 378 -34.29 14.46 -14.20
CA GLN A 378 -32.82 14.45 -14.09
C GLN A 378 -32.36 15.33 -12.94
N CYS A 379 -31.46 14.80 -12.10
CA CYS A 379 -30.92 15.53 -10.97
C CYS A 379 -29.66 16.30 -11.37
N TYR A 380 -29.59 17.57 -11.01
CA TYR A 380 -28.48 18.46 -11.28
C TYR A 380 -27.75 18.82 -9.98
N LEU A 381 -26.44 18.58 -9.95
CA LEU A 381 -25.56 18.81 -8.83
C LEU A 381 -24.94 20.21 -8.94
N LEU A 382 -25.00 21.00 -7.86
CA LEU A 382 -24.48 22.37 -7.89
C LEU A 382 -23.03 22.46 -7.40
N PRO A 383 -22.15 23.12 -8.17
CA PRO A 383 -20.78 23.40 -7.77
C PRO A 383 -20.70 24.58 -6.78
N THR A 384 -19.57 24.75 -6.08
CA THR A 384 -19.43 25.84 -5.10
C THR A 384 -19.38 27.24 -5.71
N ASP A 385 -18.93 27.35 -6.96
CA ASP A 385 -18.83 28.59 -7.74
C ASP A 385 -20.11 28.92 -8.53
N VAL A 386 -21.22 28.20 -8.26
CA VAL A 386 -22.51 28.49 -8.89
C VAL A 386 -22.96 29.93 -8.60
N LYS A 387 -23.53 30.59 -9.60
CA LYS A 387 -24.12 31.92 -9.47
C LYS A 387 -25.51 31.85 -8.81
N ASN A 388 -25.98 32.97 -8.28
CA ASN A 388 -27.34 33.08 -7.71
C ASN A 388 -28.46 32.96 -8.75
N HIS A 389 -28.14 33.19 -10.02
CA HIS A 389 -29.02 32.98 -11.16
C HIS A 389 -28.26 32.12 -12.16
N MET A 390 -28.83 30.99 -12.55
CA MET A 390 -28.27 30.14 -13.58
C MET A 390 -28.81 30.55 -14.95
N GLU A 391 -27.92 30.80 -15.91
CA GLU A 391 -28.32 31.17 -17.28
C GLU A 391 -28.38 29.92 -18.19
N SER A 392 -27.66 28.87 -17.83
CA SER A 392 -27.54 27.63 -18.62
C SER A 392 -27.44 26.39 -17.74
N PHE A 393 -27.97 25.27 -18.23
CA PHE A 393 -27.73 23.95 -17.62
C PHE A 393 -26.26 23.52 -17.62
N ASN A 394 -25.42 24.15 -18.44
CA ASN A 394 -23.96 23.91 -18.43
C ASN A 394 -23.27 24.48 -17.19
N GLU A 395 -23.96 25.23 -16.32
CA GLU A 395 -23.42 25.76 -15.05
C GLU A 395 -23.59 24.77 -13.87
N CYS A 396 -24.11 23.57 -14.14
CA CYS A 396 -24.32 22.51 -13.16
C CYS A 396 -24.03 21.16 -13.80
N LEU A 397 -24.02 20.09 -12.99
CA LEU A 397 -23.68 18.76 -13.47
C LEU A 397 -24.86 17.79 -13.43
N CYS A 398 -25.20 17.19 -14.56
CA CYS A 398 -26.31 16.24 -14.67
C CYS A 398 -25.92 14.85 -14.16
N THR A 399 -26.69 14.28 -13.22
CA THR A 399 -26.42 12.96 -12.65
C THR A 399 -26.52 11.85 -13.70
N GLU A 400 -27.47 11.95 -14.63
CA GLU A 400 -27.64 11.01 -15.73
C GLU A 400 -26.45 11.04 -16.71
N GLU A 401 -25.79 12.19 -16.87
CA GLU A 401 -24.52 12.28 -17.62
C GLU A 401 -23.41 11.51 -16.91
N ILE A 402 -23.26 11.70 -15.59
CA ILE A 402 -22.28 10.97 -14.77
C ILE A 402 -22.53 9.47 -14.85
N LEU A 403 -23.79 9.05 -14.72
CA LEU A 403 -24.15 7.64 -14.85
C LEU A 403 -23.81 7.09 -16.23
N THR A 404 -23.98 7.88 -17.29
CA THR A 404 -23.59 7.49 -18.65
C THR A 404 -22.08 7.24 -18.72
N MET A 405 -21.26 8.19 -18.23
CA MET A 405 -19.80 8.04 -18.17
C MET A 405 -19.37 6.80 -17.35
N MET A 406 -20.00 6.57 -16.18
CA MET A 406 -19.71 5.38 -15.37
C MET A 406 -20.06 4.09 -16.11
N GLN A 407 -21.20 4.05 -16.82
CA GLN A 407 -21.68 2.86 -17.53
C GLN A 407 -20.83 2.52 -18.76
N GLU A 408 -20.21 3.51 -19.39
CA GLU A 408 -19.23 3.30 -20.48
C GLU A 408 -18.03 2.47 -20.02
N MET A 409 -17.64 2.59 -18.74
CA MET A 409 -16.54 1.81 -18.15
C MET A 409 -16.93 0.37 -17.78
N ASP A 410 -18.19 -0.03 -17.94
CA ASP A 410 -18.68 -1.39 -17.66
C ASP A 410 -18.47 -1.93 -16.23
N PRO A 411 -18.76 -1.17 -15.16
CA PRO A 411 -18.67 -1.68 -13.79
C PRO A 411 -19.64 -2.84 -13.53
N ALA A 412 -19.28 -3.72 -12.58
CA ALA A 412 -20.17 -4.79 -12.12
C ALA A 412 -21.41 -4.24 -11.39
N VAL A 413 -21.28 -3.08 -10.76
CA VAL A 413 -22.37 -2.29 -10.17
C VAL A 413 -22.02 -0.81 -10.15
N SER A 414 -23.01 0.04 -10.47
CA SER A 414 -22.96 1.49 -10.29
C SER A 414 -23.95 1.89 -9.22
N VAL A 415 -23.45 2.46 -8.13
CA VAL A 415 -24.23 2.96 -7.01
C VAL A 415 -24.08 4.48 -6.97
N ILE A 416 -25.19 5.20 -6.93
CA ILE A 416 -25.19 6.65 -6.73
C ILE A 416 -26.02 6.97 -5.49
N PHE A 417 -25.42 7.62 -4.51
CA PHE A 417 -26.12 8.19 -3.36
C PHE A 417 -26.20 9.71 -3.58
N LEU A 418 -27.41 10.26 -3.64
CA LEU A 418 -27.64 11.69 -3.83
C LEU A 418 -28.28 12.30 -2.59
N ASP A 419 -27.51 13.08 -1.84
CA ASP A 419 -27.97 13.84 -0.68
C ASP A 419 -28.11 15.32 -1.05
N ILE A 420 -29.18 15.59 -1.82
CA ILE A 420 -29.52 16.90 -2.37
C ILE A 420 -31.01 17.16 -2.24
N CYS A 421 -31.41 18.43 -2.27
CA CYS A 421 -32.79 18.80 -2.56
C CYS A 421 -33.16 18.42 -4.00
N ARG A 422 -34.43 18.07 -4.23
CA ARG A 422 -35.00 17.79 -5.55
C ARG A 422 -36.12 18.78 -5.89
N ARG A 423 -36.06 19.98 -5.28
CA ARG A 423 -36.96 21.12 -5.48
C ARG A 423 -36.37 22.11 -6.46
N GLN A 424 -37.25 22.79 -7.20
CA GLN A 424 -36.90 23.83 -8.16
C GLN A 424 -36.96 25.25 -7.56
N GLU A 425 -37.59 25.41 -6.39
CA GLU A 425 -37.98 26.71 -5.82
C GLU A 425 -36.83 27.68 -5.52
N ASN A 426 -35.60 27.19 -5.44
CA ASN A 426 -34.44 28.00 -5.07
C ASN A 426 -33.69 28.60 -6.28
N PHE A 427 -34.05 28.21 -7.50
CA PHE A 427 -33.35 28.64 -8.72
C PHE A 427 -34.35 28.89 -9.85
N GLU A 428 -34.19 30.01 -10.56
CA GLU A 428 -34.84 30.15 -11.87
C GLU A 428 -34.21 29.12 -12.81
N ILE A 429 -35.02 28.18 -13.28
CA ILE A 429 -34.53 27.12 -14.16
C ILE A 429 -34.20 27.72 -15.52
N PRO A 430 -32.98 27.54 -16.03
CA PRO A 430 -32.64 28.02 -17.36
C PRO A 430 -33.42 27.26 -18.42
N GLU A 431 -33.88 27.94 -19.48
CA GLU A 431 -34.45 27.27 -20.66
C GLU A 431 -33.36 26.75 -21.62
N LYS A 432 -32.14 27.29 -21.49
CA LYS A 432 -31.03 27.08 -22.42
C LYS A 432 -30.21 25.83 -22.08
N ASP A 433 -29.75 25.14 -23.12
CA ASP A 433 -28.84 23.99 -23.06
C ASP A 433 -29.37 22.77 -22.28
N PHE A 434 -30.69 22.70 -22.06
CA PHE A 434 -31.30 21.49 -21.49
C PHE A 434 -31.08 20.31 -22.42
N LYS A 435 -30.40 19.29 -21.91
CA LYS A 435 -30.16 18.03 -22.61
C LYS A 435 -30.75 16.88 -21.81
N ARG A 436 -31.51 16.02 -22.49
CA ARG A 436 -32.00 14.77 -21.92
C ARG A 436 -30.98 13.67 -22.16
N TYR A 437 -30.35 13.20 -21.10
CA TYR A 437 -29.43 12.08 -21.14
C TYR A 437 -30.21 10.77 -21.07
N THR A 438 -29.78 9.79 -21.85
CA THR A 438 -30.38 8.45 -21.89
C THR A 438 -29.28 7.43 -21.64
N PRO A 439 -28.91 7.21 -20.35
CA PRO A 439 -27.87 6.24 -20.01
C PRO A 439 -28.22 4.86 -20.58
N ARG A 440 -27.21 4.13 -21.07
CA ARG A 440 -27.43 2.76 -21.53
C ARG A 440 -27.97 1.92 -20.38
N VAL A 441 -29.10 1.25 -20.62
CA VAL A 441 -29.73 0.41 -19.61
C VAL A 441 -28.91 -0.86 -19.43
N LYS A 442 -28.14 -0.93 -18.34
CA LYS A 442 -27.52 -2.17 -17.84
C LYS A 442 -28.19 -2.57 -16.53
N ARG A 443 -28.27 -3.87 -16.23
CA ARG A 443 -28.98 -4.42 -15.04
C ARG A 443 -28.13 -4.37 -13.75
N ASN A 444 -27.42 -3.28 -13.54
CA ASN A 444 -26.35 -3.12 -12.54
C ASN A 444 -26.36 -1.75 -11.83
N CYS A 445 -27.44 -0.97 -11.94
CA CYS A 445 -27.50 0.39 -11.40
C CYS A 445 -28.49 0.52 -10.23
N ILE A 446 -28.12 1.28 -9.22
CA ILE A 446 -28.99 1.71 -8.13
C ILE A 446 -28.67 3.15 -7.72
N ILE A 447 -29.70 3.96 -7.58
CA ILE A 447 -29.61 5.32 -7.06
C ILE A 447 -30.47 5.41 -5.80
N GLY A 448 -29.85 5.80 -4.70
CA GLY A 448 -30.52 6.15 -3.46
C GLY A 448 -30.59 7.67 -3.34
N TYR A 449 -31.79 8.22 -3.39
CA TYR A 449 -32.04 9.64 -3.18
C TYR A 449 -32.37 9.87 -1.71
N ALA A 450 -31.75 10.89 -1.11
CA ALA A 450 -32.04 11.31 0.25
C ALA A 450 -33.49 11.79 0.43
N THR A 451 -34.14 12.22 -0.67
CA THR A 451 -35.52 12.70 -0.68
C THR A 451 -36.22 12.39 -2.01
N SER A 452 -37.54 12.54 -2.04
CA SER A 452 -38.41 12.21 -3.18
C SER A 452 -38.45 13.34 -4.18
N PHE A 453 -38.99 13.07 -5.38
CA PHE A 453 -39.21 14.10 -6.39
C PHE A 453 -39.97 15.31 -5.83
N GLY A 454 -39.44 16.53 -6.06
CA GLY A 454 -40.07 17.76 -5.59
C GLY A 454 -39.91 18.04 -4.09
N GLU A 455 -39.11 17.24 -3.37
CA GLU A 455 -38.93 17.39 -1.92
C GLU A 455 -37.52 17.87 -1.52
N GLY A 456 -37.40 18.34 -0.28
CA GLY A 456 -36.15 18.83 0.29
C GLY A 456 -35.35 17.72 0.98
N ALA A 457 -34.03 17.85 1.02
CA ALA A 457 -33.15 17.09 1.90
C ALA A 457 -32.59 18.03 2.97
N TYR A 458 -32.48 17.55 4.20
CA TYR A 458 -32.29 18.43 5.36
C TYR A 458 -31.12 18.02 6.24
N GLU A 459 -30.53 19.05 6.85
CA GLU A 459 -29.58 18.95 7.96
C GLU A 459 -30.23 19.49 9.24
N ILE A 460 -29.91 18.88 10.37
CA ILE A 460 -30.46 19.27 11.68
C ILE A 460 -29.33 19.88 12.51
N VAL A 461 -29.53 21.12 12.94
CA VAL A 461 -28.58 21.82 13.81
C VAL A 461 -28.34 21.00 15.10
N GLY A 462 -27.08 20.72 15.38
CA GLY A 462 -26.64 19.95 16.55
C GLY A 462 -26.47 18.45 16.32
N GLU A 463 -26.93 17.91 15.18
CA GLU A 463 -26.58 16.57 14.73
C GLU A 463 -25.22 16.61 14.03
N SER A 464 -24.47 15.50 14.11
CA SER A 464 -23.17 15.40 13.43
C SER A 464 -23.30 15.21 11.92
N ASN A 465 -24.39 14.58 11.47
CA ASN A 465 -24.61 14.20 10.09
C ASN A 465 -25.94 14.75 9.58
N GLY A 466 -26.05 14.92 8.27
CA GLY A 466 -27.31 15.14 7.58
C GLY A 466 -28.29 13.99 7.83
N VAL A 467 -29.59 14.24 7.65
CA VAL A 467 -30.65 13.28 8.00
C VAL A 467 -30.46 11.95 7.28
N PHE A 468 -30.11 11.96 5.99
CA PHE A 468 -29.90 10.72 5.23
C PHE A 468 -28.69 9.94 5.74
N MET A 469 -27.53 10.60 5.89
CA MET A 469 -26.31 9.96 6.37
C MET A 469 -26.41 9.44 7.82
N LYS A 470 -27.18 10.13 8.68
CA LYS A 470 -27.48 9.69 10.06
C LYS A 470 -27.97 8.25 10.12
N TYR A 471 -28.77 7.83 9.14
CA TYR A 471 -29.30 6.46 9.04
C TYR A 471 -28.47 5.56 8.15
N LEU A 472 -28.01 6.06 7.00
CA LEU A 472 -27.23 5.28 6.04
C LEU A 472 -26.00 4.60 6.70
N LYS A 473 -25.26 5.35 7.53
CA LYS A 473 -24.05 4.85 8.22
C LYS A 473 -24.28 3.60 9.09
N LYS A 474 -25.53 3.35 9.54
CA LYS A 474 -25.86 2.17 10.36
C LYS A 474 -25.81 0.87 9.56
N TYR A 475 -26.06 0.95 8.26
CA TYR A 475 -26.36 -0.23 7.42
C TYR A 475 -25.33 -0.47 6.31
N VAL A 476 -24.57 0.55 5.88
CA VAL A 476 -23.58 0.46 4.78
C VAL A 476 -22.63 -0.72 4.91
N LYS A 477 -22.24 -1.08 6.15
CA LYS A 477 -21.26 -2.13 6.44
C LYS A 477 -21.85 -3.55 6.54
N LEU A 478 -23.17 -3.70 6.45
CA LEU A 478 -23.81 -5.01 6.55
C LEU A 478 -23.65 -5.79 5.24
N GLU A 479 -23.48 -7.11 5.33
CA GLU A 479 -23.54 -8.05 4.20
C GLU A 479 -25.00 -8.23 3.75
N LYS A 480 -25.59 -7.14 3.27
CA LYS A 480 -26.96 -7.05 2.74
C LYS A 480 -26.96 -6.44 1.35
N PRO A 481 -27.94 -6.78 0.49
CA PRO A 481 -28.10 -6.15 -0.81
C PRO A 481 -28.28 -4.63 -0.67
N ILE A 482 -27.72 -3.86 -1.60
CA ILE A 482 -27.76 -2.39 -1.54
C ILE A 482 -29.21 -1.85 -1.48
N ALA A 483 -30.14 -2.48 -2.20
CA ALA A 483 -31.55 -2.10 -2.17
C ALA A 483 -32.19 -2.34 -0.79
N GLU A 484 -31.80 -3.41 -0.09
CA GLU A 484 -32.26 -3.69 1.27
C GLU A 484 -31.68 -2.66 2.26
N ILE A 485 -30.39 -2.31 2.13
CA ILE A 485 -29.75 -1.25 2.93
C ILE A 485 -30.54 0.06 2.82
N LEU A 486 -30.88 0.49 1.61
CA LEU A 486 -31.67 1.70 1.40
C LEU A 486 -33.10 1.60 1.93
N THR A 487 -33.71 0.40 1.85
CA THR A 487 -35.04 0.16 2.44
C THR A 487 -34.99 0.28 3.97
N LEU A 488 -33.95 -0.24 4.62
CA LEU A 488 -33.75 -0.08 6.07
C LEU A 488 -33.57 1.40 6.45
N VAL A 489 -32.85 2.19 5.64
CA VAL A 489 -32.73 3.64 5.84
C VAL A 489 -34.09 4.33 5.79
N MET A 490 -34.94 3.99 4.82
CA MET A 490 -36.29 4.54 4.71
C MET A 490 -37.15 4.20 5.94
N GLN A 491 -37.07 2.95 6.42
CA GLN A 491 -37.80 2.51 7.62
C GLN A 491 -37.34 3.26 8.87
N ASP A 492 -36.04 3.44 9.05
CA ASP A 492 -35.47 4.14 10.21
C ASP A 492 -35.84 5.63 10.22
N LEU A 493 -35.92 6.25 9.04
CA LEU A 493 -36.34 7.66 8.90
C LEU A 493 -37.82 7.84 9.20
N GLU A 494 -38.69 6.91 8.77
CA GLU A 494 -40.13 6.92 9.10
C GLU A 494 -40.37 6.93 10.63
N MET A 495 -39.44 6.35 11.40
CA MET A 495 -39.50 6.31 12.85
C MET A 495 -38.94 7.59 13.53
N ASP A 496 -38.32 8.53 12.81
CA ASP A 496 -37.85 9.81 13.37
C ASP A 496 -38.92 10.90 13.27
N ASP A 497 -39.52 11.24 14.41
CA ASP A 497 -40.56 12.26 14.52
C ASP A 497 -40.18 13.65 14.00
N ARG A 498 -38.88 13.98 13.98
CA ARG A 498 -38.37 15.27 13.48
C ARG A 498 -38.17 15.26 11.97
N ALA A 499 -37.74 14.12 11.40
CA ALA A 499 -37.36 14.01 9.99
C ALA A 499 -38.50 13.52 9.08
N ARG A 500 -39.34 12.59 9.56
CA ARG A 500 -40.39 11.91 8.76
C ARG A 500 -41.40 12.83 8.08
N LYS A 501 -41.54 14.06 8.57
CA LYS A 501 -42.48 15.06 8.04
C LYS A 501 -41.92 15.86 6.86
N PHE A 502 -40.61 15.85 6.66
CA PHE A 502 -39.93 16.76 5.76
C PHE A 502 -39.08 16.04 4.71
N GLN A 503 -38.58 14.84 4.99
CA GLN A 503 -37.67 14.13 4.12
C GLN A 503 -38.18 12.73 3.79
N PHE A 504 -38.20 12.38 2.51
CA PHE A 504 -38.85 11.16 2.02
C PHE A 504 -37.89 10.41 1.07
N PRO A 505 -36.96 9.57 1.54
CA PRO A 505 -35.97 8.95 0.66
C PRO A 505 -36.61 8.08 -0.42
N GLU A 506 -35.97 8.00 -1.58
CA GLU A 506 -36.47 7.28 -2.77
C GLU A 506 -35.37 6.38 -3.35
N ILE A 507 -35.75 5.23 -3.93
CA ILE A 507 -34.82 4.29 -4.57
C ILE A 507 -35.21 4.13 -6.04
N ARG A 508 -34.24 4.32 -6.94
CA ARG A 508 -34.36 3.97 -8.37
C ARG A 508 -33.34 2.89 -8.72
N THR A 509 -33.78 1.71 -9.13
CA THR A 509 -32.85 0.61 -9.43
C THR A 509 -33.29 -0.26 -10.60
N ASN A 510 -32.31 -0.80 -11.32
CA ASN A 510 -32.47 -1.90 -12.27
C ASN A 510 -31.49 -3.05 -11.96
N LEU A 511 -30.98 -3.09 -10.72
CA LEU A 511 -30.02 -4.07 -10.25
C LEU A 511 -30.65 -5.46 -10.25
N SER A 512 -30.11 -6.37 -11.08
CA SER A 512 -30.64 -7.73 -11.23
C SER A 512 -30.04 -8.76 -10.27
N LYS A 513 -28.85 -8.46 -9.72
CA LYS A 513 -28.12 -9.34 -8.81
C LYS A 513 -28.11 -8.73 -7.41
N SER A 514 -28.21 -9.57 -6.39
CA SER A 514 -28.26 -9.18 -4.98
C SER A 514 -26.89 -8.72 -4.43
N ARG A 515 -26.26 -7.72 -5.06
CA ARG A 515 -24.92 -7.24 -4.72
C ARG A 515 -24.94 -6.45 -3.42
N SER A 516 -23.95 -6.70 -2.56
CA SER A 516 -23.69 -5.96 -1.33
C SER A 516 -22.43 -5.09 -1.45
N LEU A 517 -22.38 -3.93 -0.79
CA LEU A 517 -21.13 -3.18 -0.66
C LEU A 517 -20.04 -4.01 0.09
N ALA A 518 -20.47 -4.96 0.92
CA ALA A 518 -19.60 -5.86 1.67
C ALA A 518 -19.19 -7.13 0.90
N ASP A 519 -19.61 -7.31 -0.36
CA ASP A 519 -19.18 -8.44 -1.19
C ASP A 519 -17.64 -8.56 -1.19
N PRO A 520 -17.04 -9.77 -1.11
CA PRO A 520 -15.60 -9.92 -1.05
C PRO A 520 -14.88 -9.36 -2.29
N LEU A 521 -13.66 -8.89 -2.09
CA LEU A 521 -12.76 -8.48 -3.15
C LEU A 521 -11.97 -9.69 -3.66
N ILE A 522 -12.11 -10.03 -4.94
CA ILE A 522 -11.35 -11.07 -5.63
C ILE A 522 -10.81 -10.48 -6.93
N TYR A 523 -9.55 -10.04 -6.91
CA TYR A 523 -8.88 -9.39 -8.03
C TYR A 523 -7.97 -10.34 -8.84
N THR A 524 -7.90 -11.62 -8.46
CA THR A 524 -7.14 -12.67 -9.18
C THR A 524 -7.59 -12.75 -10.64
N GLY A 525 -6.65 -12.63 -11.58
CA GLY A 525 -6.93 -12.56 -13.02
C GLY A 525 -7.20 -11.14 -13.56
N HIS A 526 -7.28 -10.15 -12.68
CA HIS A 526 -7.36 -8.72 -13.01
C HIS A 526 -6.20 -7.92 -12.42
N THR A 527 -5.14 -8.60 -11.96
CA THR A 527 -4.03 -8.07 -11.17
C THR A 527 -3.40 -6.83 -11.82
N GLU A 528 -3.02 -6.88 -13.10
CA GLU A 528 -2.43 -5.72 -13.80
C GLU A 528 -3.35 -4.49 -13.78
N THR A 529 -4.64 -4.66 -14.11
CA THR A 529 -5.61 -3.55 -14.10
C THR A 529 -5.93 -3.06 -12.69
N PHE A 530 -5.97 -3.97 -11.71
CA PHE A 530 -6.17 -3.63 -10.30
C PHE A 530 -4.99 -2.83 -9.76
N ASP A 531 -3.77 -3.23 -10.11
CA ASP A 531 -2.53 -2.58 -9.69
C ASP A 531 -2.37 -1.21 -10.33
N LEU A 532 -2.68 -1.08 -11.62
CA LEU A 532 -2.67 0.22 -12.30
C LEU A 532 -3.62 1.21 -11.64
N ARG A 533 -4.86 0.79 -11.34
CA ARG A 533 -5.85 1.61 -10.62
C ARG A 533 -5.39 1.92 -9.19
N THR A 534 -4.81 0.94 -8.51
CA THR A 534 -4.27 1.13 -7.15
C THR A 534 -3.13 2.15 -7.16
N CYS A 535 -2.22 2.07 -8.13
CA CYS A 535 -1.12 3.02 -8.29
C CYS A 535 -1.65 4.44 -8.51
N ARG A 536 -2.62 4.60 -9.42
CA ARG A 536 -3.25 5.89 -9.67
C ARG A 536 -3.95 6.45 -8.44
N TRP A 537 -4.66 5.61 -7.69
CA TRP A 537 -5.29 6.01 -6.44
C TRP A 537 -4.27 6.35 -5.33
N GLN A 538 -3.15 5.63 -5.26
CA GLN A 538 -2.08 5.90 -4.29
C GLN A 538 -1.36 7.22 -4.57
N GLN A 539 -1.16 7.57 -5.85
CA GLN A 539 -0.54 8.85 -6.24
C GLN A 539 -1.30 10.05 -5.63
N ILE A 540 -2.64 9.99 -5.62
CA ILE A 540 -3.48 11.06 -5.06
C ILE A 540 -3.69 10.98 -3.54
N HIS A 541 -3.08 10.01 -2.87
CA HIS A 541 -3.13 9.80 -1.42
C HIS A 541 -1.74 9.74 -0.78
N GLN A 542 -0.70 10.20 -1.47
CA GLN A 542 0.65 10.23 -0.91
C GLN A 542 0.91 11.56 -0.18
N LEU A 543 1.37 11.46 1.07
CA LEU A 543 1.91 12.58 1.84
C LEU A 543 3.42 12.69 1.60
N PRO A 544 4.00 13.90 1.63
CA PRO A 544 5.43 14.09 1.48
C PRO A 544 6.18 13.70 2.76
N GLU A 545 7.47 13.40 2.63
CA GLU A 545 8.35 13.18 3.77
C GLU A 545 8.52 14.46 4.62
N PRO A 546 8.74 14.35 5.94
CA PRO A 546 8.99 15.50 6.80
C PRO A 546 10.15 16.37 6.29
N LEU A 547 9.92 17.68 6.19
CA LEU A 547 10.92 18.66 5.77
C LEU A 547 11.72 19.17 6.98
N GLN A 548 13.02 19.33 6.82
CA GLN A 548 13.91 19.92 7.82
C GLN A 548 14.47 21.25 7.31
N VAL A 549 14.30 22.32 8.08
CA VAL A 549 14.71 23.67 7.70
C VAL A 549 15.64 24.23 8.76
N ALA A 550 16.95 24.21 8.48
CA ALA A 550 17.97 24.70 9.39
C ALA A 550 18.20 26.21 9.24
N PHE A 551 18.28 26.93 10.36
CA PHE A 551 18.65 28.33 10.51
C PHE A 551 19.97 28.41 11.29
N GLU A 552 21.08 28.13 10.62
CA GLU A 552 22.42 27.98 11.22
C GLU A 552 22.84 29.19 12.07
N THR A 553 22.58 30.42 11.61
CA THR A 553 22.88 31.65 12.34
C THR A 553 22.22 31.73 13.72
N PHE A 554 21.12 31.00 13.92
CA PHE A 554 20.32 31.03 15.14
C PHE A 554 20.40 29.71 15.94
N ASP A 555 21.16 28.72 15.45
CA ASP A 555 21.20 27.35 16.00
C ASP A 555 19.80 26.74 16.20
N VAL A 556 18.96 26.90 15.17
CA VAL A 556 17.57 26.41 15.16
C VAL A 556 17.33 25.55 13.93
N SER A 557 16.61 24.45 14.10
CA SER A 557 16.02 23.67 13.01
C SER A 557 14.51 23.57 13.19
N ILE A 558 13.78 23.67 12.08
CA ILE A 558 12.32 23.54 12.05
C ILE A 558 11.99 22.26 11.30
N THR A 559 11.24 21.37 11.94
CA THR A 559 10.66 20.19 11.29
C THR A 559 9.23 20.51 10.86
N ILE A 560 8.89 20.26 9.60
CA ILE A 560 7.54 20.40 9.05
C ILE A 560 7.07 19.02 8.59
N TRP A 561 5.89 18.58 9.02
CA TRP A 561 5.33 17.29 8.59
C TRP A 561 3.83 17.40 8.31
N PHE A 562 3.32 16.41 7.60
CA PHE A 562 1.97 16.40 7.06
C PHE A 562 1.19 15.22 7.63
N ASP A 563 -0.12 15.41 7.80
CA ASP A 563 -1.05 14.35 8.19
C ASP A 563 -2.36 14.50 7.43
N PHE A 564 -3.09 13.41 7.25
CA PHE A 564 -4.39 13.44 6.59
C PHE A 564 -5.39 14.26 7.40
N TYR A 565 -6.24 15.02 6.71
CA TYR A 565 -7.39 15.64 7.34
C TYR A 565 -8.63 14.78 7.10
N ALA A 566 -9.01 14.02 8.12
CA ALA A 566 -10.04 12.98 8.01
C ALA A 566 -9.74 12.03 6.85
N PHE A 567 -10.64 11.88 5.88
CA PHE A 567 -10.48 11.01 4.71
C PHE A 567 -10.42 11.79 3.37
N PHE A 568 -10.09 13.08 3.42
CA PHE A 568 -10.12 13.95 2.25
C PHE A 568 -8.81 13.94 1.47
N SER A 569 -8.91 13.91 0.15
CA SER A 569 -7.78 13.95 -0.78
C SER A 569 -7.37 15.39 -1.13
N ASN A 570 -8.20 16.39 -0.82
CA ASN A 570 -7.89 17.80 -1.09
C ASN A 570 -7.73 18.68 0.16
N LEU A 571 -7.58 18.06 1.33
CA LEU A 571 -7.31 18.71 2.61
C LEU A 571 -6.14 18.02 3.28
N VAL A 572 -5.26 18.78 3.93
CA VAL A 572 -4.12 18.24 4.67
C VAL A 572 -3.86 19.05 5.93
N LEU A 573 -3.38 18.38 6.97
CA LEU A 573 -2.85 19.03 8.17
C LEU A 573 -1.34 19.19 8.02
N VAL A 574 -0.86 20.41 8.26
CA VAL A 574 0.56 20.71 8.32
C VAL A 574 0.92 21.05 9.75
N TYR A 575 1.97 20.41 10.23
CA TYR A 575 2.52 20.65 11.55
C TYR A 575 3.93 21.20 11.43
N SER A 576 4.32 22.05 12.38
CA SER A 576 5.70 22.51 12.49
C SER A 576 6.17 22.51 13.94
N SER A 577 7.43 22.16 14.16
CA SER A 577 8.07 22.24 15.47
C SER A 577 9.46 22.84 15.36
N VAL A 578 9.79 23.73 16.29
CA VAL A 578 11.11 24.37 16.40
C VAL A 578 11.97 23.59 17.40
N PHE A 579 13.22 23.30 17.04
CA PHE A 579 14.19 22.60 17.88
C PHE A 579 15.59 23.19 17.74
N SER A 580 16.34 23.33 18.83
CA SER A 580 17.76 23.72 18.81
C SER A 580 18.67 22.48 18.92
N PRO A 581 19.54 22.22 17.92
CA PRO A 581 20.45 21.07 17.93
C PRO A 581 21.49 21.09 19.05
N CYS A 582 21.98 22.27 19.48
CA CYS A 582 23.09 22.37 20.42
C CYS A 582 22.67 22.61 21.87
N SER A 583 21.38 22.79 22.18
CA SER A 583 20.92 23.02 23.55
C SER A 583 20.16 21.82 24.12
N SER A 584 20.74 21.19 25.14
CA SER A 584 20.06 20.17 25.97
C SER A 584 19.05 20.79 26.96
N ASN A 585 18.84 22.11 26.90
CA ASN A 585 18.00 22.86 27.82
C ASN A 585 16.60 23.11 27.19
N PRO A 586 15.52 22.52 27.72
CA PRO A 586 14.17 22.66 27.16
C PRO A 586 13.66 24.10 27.13
N ASP A 587 14.18 25.00 27.98
CA ASP A 587 13.81 26.43 27.98
C ASP A 587 14.33 27.19 26.75
N TYR A 588 15.36 26.69 26.06
CA TYR A 588 15.90 27.35 24.86
C TYR A 588 14.94 27.25 23.66
N ASN A 589 14.08 26.24 23.63
CA ASN A 589 13.05 26.08 22.61
C ASN A 589 11.90 27.10 22.74
N GLU A 590 11.85 27.89 23.83
CA GLU A 590 10.88 28.99 23.99
C GLU A 590 11.38 30.32 23.40
N LYS A 591 12.61 30.40 22.88
CA LYS A 591 13.16 31.65 22.34
C LYS A 591 12.59 32.00 20.96
N TYR A 592 12.32 31.00 20.14
CA TYR A 592 11.85 31.18 18.78
C TYR A 592 10.56 30.42 18.53
N SER A 593 9.72 30.98 17.67
CA SER A 593 8.58 30.32 17.07
C SER A 593 8.71 30.34 15.55
N THR A 594 7.88 29.56 14.87
CA THR A 594 7.82 29.58 13.41
C THR A 594 6.46 30.05 12.96
N ASN A 595 6.38 30.68 11.79
CA ASN A 595 5.13 30.87 11.09
C ASN A 595 5.29 30.32 9.68
N LEU A 596 4.31 29.54 9.22
CA LEU A 596 4.32 28.95 7.88
C LEU A 596 3.36 29.74 6.99
N ILE A 597 3.87 30.27 5.90
CA ILE A 597 3.08 30.94 4.87
C ILE A 597 2.95 30.00 3.69
N PHE A 598 1.72 29.84 3.21
CA PHE A 598 1.35 28.99 2.09
C PHE A 598 0.80 29.85 0.94
N PRO A 599 0.84 29.38 -0.31
CA PRO A 599 0.25 30.10 -1.43
C PRO A 599 -1.27 30.24 -1.26
N GLU A 600 -1.85 31.34 -1.71
CA GLU A 600 -3.31 31.43 -1.90
C GLU A 600 -3.70 30.61 -3.14
N PRO A 601 -4.90 29.97 -3.17
CA PRO A 601 -6.03 30.07 -2.26
C PRO A 601 -6.12 28.92 -1.23
N ILE A 602 -5.03 28.22 -0.92
CA ILE A 602 -5.10 26.94 -0.17
C ILE A 602 -5.14 27.10 1.35
N SER A 603 -5.20 28.32 1.90
CA SER A 603 -4.99 28.56 3.32
C SER A 603 -6.30 28.80 4.09
N SER A 604 -6.53 28.02 5.15
CA SER A 604 -7.40 28.42 6.27
C SER A 604 -6.67 28.11 7.57
N VAL A 605 -6.02 29.11 8.16
CA VAL A 605 -5.28 28.91 9.42
C VAL A 605 -6.27 28.62 10.54
N VAL A 606 -6.28 27.38 11.02
CA VAL A 606 -6.98 27.01 12.26
C VAL A 606 -5.93 26.64 13.30
N GLU A 607 -5.48 27.61 14.09
CA GLU A 607 -4.63 27.35 15.24
C GLU A 607 -5.40 26.51 16.29
N LEU A 608 -5.08 25.22 16.39
CA LEU A 608 -5.61 24.34 17.43
C LEU A 608 -4.49 23.94 18.40
N GLY A 609 -4.26 24.73 19.46
CA GLY A 609 -3.32 24.35 20.51
C GLY A 609 -3.24 25.30 21.71
N ARG A 610 -3.66 24.82 22.90
CA ARG A 610 -3.41 25.50 24.18
C ARG A 610 -1.92 25.43 24.54
N ARG A 611 -1.23 26.58 24.57
CA ARG A 611 -0.12 27.08 25.44
C ARG A 611 0.97 26.14 26.02
N LYS A 612 1.01 24.81 25.81
CA LYS A 612 1.97 23.92 26.49
C LYS A 612 2.61 22.81 25.63
N ARG A 613 2.55 22.87 24.30
CA ARG A 613 3.47 22.10 23.41
C ARG A 613 3.65 22.80 22.06
N LEU A 614 4.91 22.97 21.67
CA LEU A 614 5.51 23.82 20.63
C LEU A 614 5.15 23.55 19.15
N ALA A 615 4.07 22.79 18.87
CA ALA A 615 3.72 22.48 17.49
C ALA A 615 2.56 23.34 16.97
N LEU A 616 2.82 24.18 15.96
CA LEU A 616 1.74 24.86 15.24
C LEU A 616 1.09 23.88 14.27
N LYS A 617 -0.22 23.99 14.15
CA LYS A 617 -1.06 23.16 13.28
C LYS A 617 -1.81 24.08 12.32
N THR A 618 -1.66 23.83 11.02
CA THR A 618 -2.33 24.55 9.95
C THR A 618 -3.13 23.56 9.10
N GLN A 619 -4.35 23.94 8.71
CA GLN A 619 -5.15 23.18 7.76
C GLN A 619 -5.02 23.83 6.38
N LEU A 620 -4.62 23.05 5.39
CA LEU A 620 -4.67 23.47 3.99
C LEU A 620 -5.90 22.86 3.34
N ASN A 621 -6.64 23.69 2.61
CA ASN A 621 -7.81 23.30 1.84
C ASN A 621 -7.55 23.53 0.35
N HIS A 622 -8.47 23.07 -0.49
CA HIS A 622 -8.44 23.36 -1.91
C HIS A 622 -7.13 22.96 -2.61
N LEU A 623 -6.48 21.86 -2.18
CA LEU A 623 -5.23 21.41 -2.80
C LEU A 623 -5.36 21.16 -4.31
N GLN A 624 -6.57 20.87 -4.79
CA GLN A 624 -6.87 20.76 -6.21
C GLN A 624 -6.71 22.08 -6.98
N LYS A 625 -6.63 23.24 -6.32
CA LYS A 625 -6.43 24.55 -6.96
C LYS A 625 -4.95 24.89 -7.17
N LEU A 626 -4.04 24.12 -6.59
CA LEU A 626 -2.61 24.38 -6.77
C LEU A 626 -2.26 24.20 -8.26
N LYS A 627 -1.57 25.21 -8.83
CA LYS A 627 -1.01 25.18 -10.19
C LYS A 627 0.49 24.86 -10.23
N GLU A 628 1.22 25.29 -9.19
CA GLU A 628 2.64 24.97 -8.97
C GLU A 628 2.86 24.10 -7.72
N PRO A 629 3.94 23.29 -7.66
CA PRO A 629 4.28 22.50 -6.47
C PRO A 629 4.17 23.29 -5.16
N LEU A 630 3.78 22.64 -4.07
CA LEU A 630 3.54 23.34 -2.80
C LEU A 630 4.83 23.94 -2.26
N VAL A 631 4.93 25.27 -2.32
CA VAL A 631 6.02 26.05 -1.73
C VAL A 631 5.59 26.60 -0.38
N ILE A 632 6.46 26.51 0.61
CA ILE A 632 6.22 26.95 1.99
C ILE A 632 7.26 28.00 2.37
N ASP A 633 6.78 29.18 2.72
CA ASP A 633 7.59 30.27 3.26
C ASP A 633 7.67 30.12 4.79
N VAL A 634 8.82 29.67 5.28
CA VAL A 634 9.10 29.39 6.69
C VAL A 634 9.72 30.63 7.32
N GLN A 635 8.96 31.27 8.19
CA GLN A 635 9.41 32.41 8.97
C GLN A 635 9.87 31.96 10.36
N LEU A 636 11.00 32.50 10.81
CA LEU A 636 11.49 32.37 12.18
C LEU A 636 11.19 33.67 12.92
N ILE A 637 10.50 33.56 14.05
CA ILE A 637 10.03 34.70 14.86
C ILE A 637 10.71 34.65 16.22
N CYS A 638 11.23 35.77 16.69
CA CYS A 638 11.79 35.90 18.03
C CYS A 638 10.66 36.16 19.04
N ASN A 639 10.48 35.27 20.02
CA ASN A 639 9.34 35.36 20.94
C ASN A 639 9.42 36.57 21.89
N SER A 640 10.62 37.12 22.15
CA SER A 640 10.77 38.30 23.01
C SER A 640 10.42 39.62 22.31
N THR A 641 10.58 39.70 20.99
CA THR A 641 10.28 40.93 20.22
C THR A 641 9.00 40.80 19.39
N GLY A 642 8.57 39.56 19.09
CA GLY A 642 7.48 39.28 18.15
C GLY A 642 7.86 39.52 16.68
N GLU A 643 9.12 39.86 16.40
CA GLU A 643 9.58 40.20 15.05
C GLU A 643 10.12 38.99 14.30
N MET A 644 9.92 38.99 12.98
CA MET A 644 10.54 38.03 12.07
C MET A 644 12.05 38.30 12.00
N VAL A 645 12.84 37.32 12.40
CA VAL A 645 14.32 37.41 12.39
C VAL A 645 14.95 36.75 11.18
N SER A 646 14.25 35.81 10.54
CA SER A 646 14.72 35.15 9.33
C SER A 646 13.59 34.51 8.55
N ARG A 647 13.81 34.24 7.27
CA ARG A 647 12.89 33.54 6.38
C ARG A 647 13.67 32.59 5.48
N LYS A 648 13.13 31.39 5.25
CA LYS A 648 13.56 30.45 4.22
C LYS A 648 12.36 29.89 3.47
N THR A 649 12.55 29.60 2.20
CA THR A 649 11.51 28.99 1.35
C THR A 649 11.89 27.54 1.09
N VAL A 650 10.94 26.62 1.24
CA VAL A 650 11.11 25.18 0.97
C VAL A 650 9.98 24.66 0.09
N THR A 651 10.24 23.61 -0.68
CA THR A 651 9.22 22.96 -1.52
C THR A 651 8.85 21.60 -0.93
N ALA A 652 7.55 21.35 -0.79
CA ALA A 652 6.98 20.06 -0.42
C ALA A 652 6.59 19.20 -1.64
N GLY A 653 6.71 19.75 -2.85
CA GLY A 653 6.30 19.07 -4.09
C GLY A 653 4.79 19.03 -4.29
N ASP A 654 4.33 18.12 -5.14
CA ASP A 654 2.92 17.80 -5.28
C ASP A 654 2.48 16.89 -4.14
N ILE A 655 1.34 17.20 -3.53
CA ILE A 655 0.79 16.46 -2.40
C ILE A 655 -0.67 16.06 -2.66
N LEU A 656 -1.05 14.86 -2.21
CA LEU A 656 -2.41 14.33 -2.36
C LEU A 656 -2.98 14.58 -3.78
N ILE A 657 -4.19 15.15 -3.90
CA ILE A 657 -4.86 15.38 -5.19
C ILE A 657 -4.10 16.33 -6.15
N SER A 658 -3.19 17.17 -5.63
CA SER A 658 -2.43 18.10 -6.48
C SER A 658 -1.43 17.38 -7.39
N THR A 659 -1.15 16.10 -7.15
CA THR A 659 -0.36 15.22 -8.04
C THR A 659 -1.02 14.98 -9.39
N LEU A 660 -2.34 15.16 -9.52
CA LEU A 660 -3.02 15.03 -10.82
C LEU A 660 -2.76 16.21 -11.75
N ARG A 661 -2.05 17.26 -11.31
CA ARG A 661 -1.65 18.38 -12.15
C ARG A 661 -0.87 18.00 -13.39
N THR A 662 0.02 17.01 -13.28
CA THR A 662 0.89 16.63 -14.40
C THR A 662 0.09 16.20 -15.62
N VAL A 663 -1.21 15.88 -15.44
CA VAL A 663 -2.15 15.50 -16.49
C VAL A 663 -3.07 16.66 -16.92
N ARG A 664 -3.16 17.76 -16.14
CA ARG A 664 -4.06 18.90 -16.42
C ARG A 664 -3.55 19.84 -17.50
N ASP A 665 -2.24 19.96 -17.68
CA ASP A 665 -1.64 20.85 -18.68
C ASP A 665 -1.67 20.25 -20.11
N GLU A 666 -2.16 19.02 -20.27
CA GLU A 666 -2.33 18.34 -21.57
C GLU A 666 -3.77 18.42 -22.12
N ILE A 667 -4.70 19.11 -21.43
CA ILE A 667 -6.11 19.32 -21.84
C ILE A 667 -6.39 20.81 -21.97
#